data_AF-A0A5S9Y8P8-F1
#
_entry.id   AF-A0A5S9Y8P8-F1
#
_cell.length_a   1.000
_cell.length_b   1.000
_cell.length_c   1.000
_cell.angle_alpha   90.00
_cell.angle_beta   90.00
_cell.angle_gamma   90.00
#
_symmetry.space_group_name_H-M   'P 1'
#
loop_
_entity.id
_entity.type
_entity.pdbx_description
1 polymer ?
#
loop_
_entity_poly.entity_id
_entity_poly.type
_entity_poly.pdbx_seq_one_letter_code
_entity_poly.pdbx_strand_id
1 'polypeptide(L)'
;MEESMNIQLKGREILVSESHEELAMIVDHLFKSDEDSEEYKTSQALYNYCVSFNPGCLAVKLLKLYQSSSDGVLRFRSIYQLSETLTGLRNRKLSLDCLYEIKTLLIACLTMQETKECDIKILRRIVSFVAYNVMDLHKYKWDELGDCILSLVNSNESVKGFHVFIDLPQVYEEFIQKFMKIMFKKATEVLVNPEQSGVEDWSLALQTVVKLGIQFFDTRMKRNVIKKLMSFQLLNVLESAKKLVDMGNETFLVRVLRDFERFVSRDMNLYKYSELHCYFVSKFVNKIGKVRGVGTQTKELVTKINMLFTKQYHGKESLRGWYDHLKSLSLLEVLKIFASTDLEDRARDMAIRQLNVLLSDHTSKRVEIEIAEMRQLQPLLMSCLKEQGVPYSMFKVLGEVVNHVAYEMLVCQEKRWDDLRDYVASQSETEFQRAVYVFQCLTMQLIDDGFLDPVMENLLPEITTRLEPPRELLVDNSCWVLAFNGAFCAAVHLIEDPGYTKSVKEIAHKMIDSIRELVEREMEVGIVRRAFRDVETIVKKQLEWYSTSQYRFVKGLLWRLYAIKGMKWGSKMVLWRINFIVERGVKEEEKQLPETEFDWLNLHDDDGDGDGDGDGDGDGDDDDGDDDDDDDGDDDGDDDDDDGDDGDDDDDDDDDDDDDDDDDDDDDGG
;
A
#
# COMPACT_ATOMS: atom_id res chain seq x y z
N MET A 1 -12.20 -35.89 27.94
CA MET A 1 -10.87 -36.43 28.37
C MET A 1 -10.60 -37.74 27.63
N GLU A 2 -11.52 -38.70 27.70
CA GLU A 2 -11.46 -39.99 27.02
C GLU A 2 -11.23 -39.88 25.49
N GLU A 3 -11.93 -38.97 24.80
CA GLU A 3 -11.72 -38.74 23.36
C GLU A 3 -10.30 -38.30 23.02
N SER A 4 -9.68 -37.45 23.87
CA SER A 4 -8.30 -37.01 23.67
C SER A 4 -7.32 -38.17 23.81
N MET A 5 -7.56 -39.11 24.73
CA MET A 5 -6.77 -40.35 24.80
C MET A 5 -6.99 -41.24 23.57
N ASN A 6 -8.23 -41.34 23.06
CA ASN A 6 -8.55 -42.10 21.87
C ASN A 6 -7.82 -41.56 20.63
N ILE A 7 -7.88 -40.24 20.38
CA ILE A 7 -7.13 -39.55 19.32
C ILE A 7 -5.61 -39.76 19.48
N GLN A 8 -5.09 -39.67 20.70
CA GLN A 8 -3.65 -39.87 20.97
C GLN A 8 -3.16 -41.30 20.70
N LEU A 9 -3.99 -42.30 20.96
CA LEU A 9 -3.70 -43.71 20.67
C LEU A 9 -3.80 -43.98 19.17
N LYS A 10 -4.95 -43.66 18.56
CA LYS A 10 -5.20 -43.92 17.15
C LYS A 10 -4.21 -43.19 16.23
N GLY A 11 -3.85 -41.94 16.53
CA GLY A 11 -2.83 -41.23 15.76
C GLY A 11 -1.42 -41.85 15.86
N ARG A 12 -1.08 -42.54 16.96
CA ARG A 12 0.18 -43.30 17.04
C ARG A 12 0.10 -44.58 16.21
N GLU A 13 -1.03 -45.27 16.23
CA GLU A 13 -1.29 -46.45 15.41
C GLU A 13 -1.23 -46.13 13.91
N ILE A 14 -1.87 -45.03 13.48
CA ILE A 14 -1.80 -44.50 12.11
C ILE A 14 -0.36 -44.22 11.68
N LEU A 15 0.50 -43.72 12.56
CA LEU A 15 1.91 -43.45 12.24
C LEU A 15 2.79 -44.72 12.22
N VAL A 16 2.53 -45.70 13.09
CA VAL A 16 3.36 -46.91 13.25
C VAL A 16 2.94 -48.07 12.32
N SER A 17 1.67 -48.14 11.91
CA SER A 17 1.14 -49.19 11.03
C SER A 17 1.88 -49.28 9.68
N GLU A 18 1.92 -50.46 9.06
CA GLU A 18 2.44 -50.61 7.69
C GLU A 18 1.42 -50.22 6.61
N SER A 19 0.13 -50.16 6.94
CA SER A 19 -0.91 -49.73 5.99
C SER A 19 -0.94 -48.20 5.83
N HIS A 20 -1.41 -47.75 4.65
CA HIS A 20 -1.66 -46.35 4.33
C HIS A 20 -3.17 -46.03 4.25
N GLU A 21 -4.05 -47.02 4.42
CA GLU A 21 -5.51 -46.88 4.21
C GLU A 21 -6.16 -45.89 5.17
N GLU A 22 -5.83 -45.94 6.47
CA GLU A 22 -6.36 -44.96 7.43
C GLU A 22 -5.86 -43.54 7.17
N LEU A 23 -4.61 -43.39 6.72
CA LEU A 23 -4.08 -42.08 6.34
C LEU A 23 -4.71 -41.58 5.03
N ALA A 24 -5.02 -42.47 4.08
CA ALA A 24 -5.74 -42.13 2.86
C ALA A 24 -7.15 -41.60 3.16
N MET A 25 -7.90 -42.29 4.02
CA MET A 25 -9.23 -41.82 4.46
C MET A 25 -9.15 -40.45 5.15
N ILE A 26 -8.17 -40.24 6.04
CA ILE A 26 -7.94 -38.94 6.68
C ILE A 26 -7.61 -37.85 5.65
N VAL A 27 -6.71 -38.15 4.70
CA VAL A 27 -6.32 -37.22 3.63
C VAL A 27 -7.49 -36.88 2.70
N ASP A 28 -8.37 -37.81 2.37
CA ASP A 28 -9.56 -37.51 1.56
C ASP A 28 -10.64 -36.75 2.35
N HIS A 29 -10.79 -37.02 3.65
CA HIS A 29 -11.73 -36.32 4.53
C HIS A 29 -11.36 -34.86 4.77
N LEU A 30 -10.06 -34.53 4.79
CA LEU A 30 -9.55 -33.15 4.85
C LEU A 30 -9.88 -32.30 3.61
N PHE A 31 -10.39 -32.92 2.53
CA PHE A 31 -10.79 -32.24 1.29
C PHE A 31 -12.28 -32.45 0.99
N LYS A 32 -13.10 -32.67 2.02
CA LYS A 32 -14.56 -32.54 1.95
C LYS A 32 -14.95 -31.06 2.08
N SER A 33 -16.00 -30.64 1.38
CA SER A 33 -16.52 -29.26 1.42
C SER A 33 -17.35 -28.95 2.67
N ASP A 34 -17.75 -29.99 3.40
CA ASP A 34 -18.45 -29.88 4.68
C ASP A 34 -17.44 -30.01 5.83
N GLU A 35 -16.89 -28.87 6.25
CA GLU A 35 -15.98 -28.78 7.40
C GLU A 35 -16.70 -28.99 8.74
N ASP A 36 -18.04 -28.89 8.75
CA ASP A 36 -18.85 -29.17 9.93
C ASP A 36 -19.10 -30.68 10.15
N SER A 37 -18.83 -31.52 9.13
CA SER A 37 -18.95 -32.97 9.25
C SER A 37 -18.04 -33.58 10.32
N GLU A 38 -18.59 -34.52 11.09
CA GLU A 38 -17.84 -35.31 12.09
C GLU A 38 -16.63 -36.05 11.47
N GLU A 39 -16.73 -36.41 10.19
CA GLU A 39 -15.67 -37.06 9.43
C GLU A 39 -14.50 -36.11 9.14
N TYR A 40 -14.78 -34.84 8.76
CA TYR A 40 -13.75 -33.81 8.63
C TYR A 40 -13.13 -33.50 10.00
N LYS A 41 -13.96 -33.16 11.01
CA LYS A 41 -13.50 -32.79 12.36
C LYS A 41 -12.62 -33.87 13.02
N THR A 42 -13.04 -35.14 12.93
CA THR A 42 -12.24 -36.28 13.44
C THR A 42 -10.92 -36.43 12.68
N SER A 43 -10.93 -36.28 11.36
CA SER A 43 -9.74 -36.42 10.52
C SER A 43 -8.76 -35.26 10.74
N GLN A 44 -9.26 -34.03 10.90
CA GLN A 44 -8.49 -32.84 11.22
C GLN A 44 -7.83 -32.97 12.60
N ALA A 45 -8.55 -33.44 13.62
CA ALA A 45 -8.01 -33.68 14.95
C ALA A 45 -6.90 -34.77 14.96
N LEU A 46 -7.11 -35.89 14.25
CA LEU A 46 -6.11 -36.94 14.08
C LEU A 46 -4.88 -36.44 13.31
N TYR A 47 -5.07 -35.69 12.22
CA TYR A 47 -4.00 -35.15 11.42
C TYR A 47 -3.14 -34.15 12.20
N ASN A 48 -3.79 -33.19 12.88
CA ASN A 48 -3.11 -32.19 13.72
C ASN A 48 -2.32 -32.84 14.86
N TYR A 49 -2.86 -33.90 15.48
CA TYR A 49 -2.08 -34.68 16.45
C TYR A 49 -0.85 -35.34 15.80
N CYS A 50 -0.99 -35.99 14.65
CA CYS A 50 0.14 -36.60 13.93
C CYS A 50 1.24 -35.58 13.56
N VAL A 51 0.86 -34.38 13.10
CA VAL A 51 1.77 -33.25 12.84
C VAL A 51 2.50 -32.80 14.12
N SER A 52 1.80 -32.76 15.25
CA SER A 52 2.39 -32.36 16.54
C SER A 52 3.31 -33.43 17.15
N PHE A 53 2.99 -34.72 16.94
CA PHE A 53 3.64 -35.85 17.61
C PHE A 53 4.90 -36.32 16.88
N ASN A 54 4.81 -36.58 15.57
CA ASN A 54 5.98 -36.95 14.76
C ASN A 54 5.78 -36.58 13.27
N PRO A 55 6.06 -35.33 12.89
CA PRO A 55 5.87 -34.88 11.51
C PRO A 55 6.86 -35.52 10.52
N GLY A 56 8.01 -36.03 10.99
CA GLY A 56 8.94 -36.78 10.15
C GLY A 56 8.36 -38.12 9.71
N CYS A 57 7.74 -38.85 10.63
CA CYS A 57 7.03 -40.09 10.32
C CYS A 57 5.79 -39.86 9.43
N LEU A 58 5.04 -38.79 9.69
CA LEU A 58 3.92 -38.38 8.84
C LEU A 58 4.36 -38.06 7.40
N ALA A 59 5.48 -37.34 7.23
CA ALA A 59 6.06 -37.06 5.92
C ALA A 59 6.50 -38.32 5.17
N VAL A 60 7.13 -39.28 5.88
CA VAL A 60 7.45 -40.61 5.33
C VAL A 60 6.19 -41.31 4.82
N LYS A 61 5.09 -41.31 5.58
CA LYS A 61 3.85 -41.95 5.18
C LYS A 61 3.12 -41.25 4.02
N LEU A 62 3.07 -39.92 3.99
CA LEU A 62 2.47 -39.18 2.87
C LEU A 62 3.24 -39.40 1.56
N LEU A 63 4.57 -39.50 1.61
CA LEU A 63 5.38 -39.86 0.43
C LEU A 63 5.19 -41.31 -0.01
N LYS A 64 5.05 -42.27 0.93
CA LYS A 64 4.71 -43.66 0.60
C LYS A 64 3.32 -43.75 -0.03
N LEU A 65 2.33 -43.02 0.50
CA LEU A 65 0.97 -42.93 -0.06
C LEU A 65 0.98 -42.36 -1.50
N TYR A 66 1.77 -41.31 -1.78
CA TYR A 66 1.96 -40.80 -3.13
C TYR A 66 2.54 -41.84 -4.10
N GLN A 67 3.46 -42.69 -3.64
CA GLN A 67 4.06 -43.75 -4.47
C GLN A 67 3.13 -44.94 -4.69
N SER A 68 2.31 -45.31 -3.69
CA SER A 68 1.48 -46.51 -3.73
C SER A 68 0.06 -46.29 -4.27
N SER A 69 -0.46 -45.06 -4.26
CA SER A 69 -1.80 -44.76 -4.74
C SER A 69 -1.89 -44.78 -6.27
N SER A 70 -2.78 -45.63 -6.79
CA SER A 70 -3.21 -45.61 -8.19
C SER A 70 -4.13 -44.42 -8.50
N ASP A 71 -4.86 -43.89 -7.52
CA ASP A 71 -5.67 -42.69 -7.71
C ASP A 71 -4.80 -41.43 -7.73
N GLY A 72 -4.93 -40.67 -8.81
CA GLY A 72 -4.25 -39.39 -9.03
C GLY A 72 -4.79 -38.23 -8.18
N VAL A 73 -6.02 -38.32 -7.64
CA VAL A 73 -6.56 -37.28 -6.74
C VAL A 73 -5.96 -37.44 -5.34
N LEU A 74 -6.05 -38.64 -4.76
CA LEU A 74 -5.41 -39.01 -3.49
C LEU A 74 -3.87 -38.82 -3.53
N ARG A 75 -3.22 -39.13 -4.67
CA ARG A 75 -1.80 -38.77 -4.89
C ARG A 75 -1.60 -37.27 -4.70
N PHE A 76 -2.29 -36.43 -5.45
CA PHE A 76 -2.16 -34.97 -5.36
C PHE A 76 -2.45 -34.44 -3.94
N ARG A 77 -3.55 -34.89 -3.31
CA ARG A 77 -3.92 -34.53 -1.93
C ARG A 77 -2.81 -34.86 -0.93
N SER A 78 -2.19 -36.05 -1.03
CA SER A 78 -1.13 -36.48 -0.10
C SER A 78 0.12 -35.60 -0.14
N ILE A 79 0.57 -35.15 -1.33
CA ILE A 79 1.71 -34.23 -1.46
C ILE A 79 1.35 -32.78 -1.19
N TYR A 80 0.12 -32.35 -1.49
CA TYR A 80 -0.39 -31.03 -1.11
C TYR A 80 -0.38 -30.90 0.42
N GLN A 81 -1.01 -31.84 1.13
CA GLN A 81 -1.09 -31.82 2.58
C GLN A 81 0.30 -31.89 3.24
N LEU A 82 1.25 -32.59 2.61
CA LEU A 82 2.66 -32.56 3.01
C LEU A 82 3.31 -31.18 2.79
N SER A 83 3.10 -30.51 1.65
CA SER A 83 3.61 -29.16 1.38
C SER A 83 3.18 -28.16 2.44
N GLU A 84 1.89 -28.16 2.81
CA GLU A 84 1.36 -27.21 3.79
C GLU A 84 1.86 -27.54 5.21
N THR A 85 1.93 -28.82 5.56
CA THR A 85 2.52 -29.29 6.81
C THR A 85 3.98 -28.86 6.96
N LEU A 86 4.79 -29.01 5.92
CA LEU A 86 6.19 -28.58 5.94
C LEU A 86 6.34 -27.05 5.95
N THR A 87 5.41 -26.32 5.33
CA THR A 87 5.37 -24.86 5.37
C THR A 87 5.14 -24.35 6.80
N GLY A 88 4.18 -24.92 7.54
CA GLY A 88 3.98 -24.63 8.97
C GLY A 88 5.15 -25.05 9.87
N LEU A 89 5.96 -26.02 9.44
CA LEU A 89 7.13 -26.52 10.16
C LEU A 89 8.45 -25.85 9.75
N ARG A 90 8.44 -24.82 8.89
CA ARG A 90 9.66 -24.24 8.26
C ARG A 90 10.77 -23.80 9.24
N ASN A 91 10.41 -23.42 10.46
CA ASN A 91 11.36 -23.02 11.51
C ASN A 91 11.77 -24.17 12.46
N ARG A 92 11.30 -25.41 12.22
CA ARG A 92 11.61 -26.60 13.03
C ARG A 92 12.54 -27.55 12.28
N LYS A 93 13.57 -28.03 12.98
CA LYS A 93 14.58 -28.95 12.47
C LYS A 93 14.10 -30.40 12.61
N LEU A 94 13.94 -31.13 11.50
CA LEU A 94 13.61 -32.56 11.52
C LEU A 94 14.78 -33.41 12.04
N SER A 95 14.49 -34.61 12.56
CA SER A 95 15.51 -35.58 12.98
C SER A 95 16.29 -36.14 11.78
N LEU A 96 17.55 -36.54 12.00
CA LEU A 96 18.39 -37.14 10.94
C LEU A 96 17.81 -38.46 10.42
N ASP A 97 17.23 -39.27 11.31
CA ASP A 97 16.70 -40.59 10.97
C ASP A 97 15.50 -40.48 10.02
N CYS A 98 14.54 -39.59 10.33
CA CYS A 98 13.43 -39.32 9.43
C CYS A 98 13.89 -38.67 8.12
N LEU A 99 14.89 -37.76 8.16
CA LEU A 99 15.44 -37.18 6.94
C LEU A 99 16.10 -38.23 6.03
N TYR A 100 16.69 -39.29 6.57
CA TYR A 100 17.26 -40.38 5.76
C TYR A 100 16.18 -41.11 4.95
N GLU A 101 15.05 -41.49 5.56
CA GLU A 101 13.91 -42.08 4.83
C GLU A 101 13.28 -41.08 3.84
N ILE A 102 13.03 -39.84 4.27
CA ILE A 102 12.42 -38.79 3.43
C ILE A 102 13.28 -38.48 2.20
N LYS A 103 14.62 -38.40 2.35
CA LYS A 103 15.57 -38.26 1.22
C LYS A 103 15.30 -39.34 0.18
N THR A 104 15.31 -40.61 0.60
CA THR A 104 15.20 -41.76 -0.30
C THR A 104 13.85 -41.81 -1.01
N LEU A 105 12.76 -41.56 -0.28
CA LEU A 105 11.41 -41.53 -0.84
C LEU A 105 11.23 -40.38 -1.84
N LEU A 106 11.75 -39.18 -1.56
CA LEU A 106 11.65 -38.05 -2.48
C LEU A 106 12.34 -38.32 -3.81
N ILE A 107 13.54 -38.91 -3.80
CA ILE A 107 14.24 -39.28 -5.04
C ILE A 107 13.39 -40.26 -5.87
N ALA A 108 12.78 -41.27 -5.23
CA ALA A 108 11.88 -42.20 -5.90
C ALA A 108 10.64 -41.49 -6.49
N CYS A 109 9.97 -40.62 -5.73
CA CYS A 109 8.83 -39.82 -6.20
C CYS A 109 9.19 -38.97 -7.43
N LEU A 110 10.32 -38.27 -7.40
CA LEU A 110 10.79 -37.44 -8.51
C LEU A 110 11.07 -38.24 -9.79
N THR A 111 11.45 -39.51 -9.66
CA THR A 111 11.76 -40.40 -10.79
C THR A 111 10.54 -41.19 -11.33
N MET A 112 9.34 -40.99 -10.78
CA MET A 112 8.13 -41.62 -11.31
C MET A 112 7.81 -41.10 -12.71
N GLN A 113 7.62 -42.02 -13.68
CA GLN A 113 7.29 -41.67 -15.06
C GLN A 113 5.96 -40.89 -15.13
N GLU A 114 4.92 -41.39 -14.47
CA GLU A 114 3.58 -40.77 -14.40
C GLU A 114 3.47 -39.65 -13.33
N THR A 115 4.39 -38.70 -13.36
CA THR A 115 4.36 -37.48 -12.53
C THR A 115 3.76 -36.32 -13.31
N LYS A 116 2.65 -35.74 -12.84
CA LYS A 116 2.01 -34.56 -13.47
C LYS A 116 2.80 -33.28 -13.22
N GLU A 117 2.52 -32.24 -14.02
CA GLU A 117 3.18 -30.94 -13.88
C GLU A 117 2.71 -30.19 -12.60
N CYS A 118 1.47 -30.41 -12.14
CA CYS A 118 1.02 -29.96 -10.83
C CYS A 118 1.77 -30.67 -9.69
N ASP A 119 1.98 -31.99 -9.80
CA ASP A 119 2.72 -32.78 -8.80
C ASP A 119 4.18 -32.28 -8.68
N ILE A 120 4.89 -32.06 -9.80
CA ILE A 120 6.30 -31.60 -9.74
C ILE A 120 6.43 -30.17 -9.18
N LYS A 121 5.41 -29.31 -9.38
CA LYS A 121 5.32 -27.97 -8.78
C LYS A 121 5.14 -28.01 -7.25
N ILE A 122 4.59 -29.09 -6.70
CA ILE A 122 4.48 -29.33 -5.24
C ILE A 122 5.75 -30.05 -4.73
N LEU A 123 6.17 -31.13 -5.39
CA LEU A 123 7.35 -31.91 -5.01
C LEU A 123 8.62 -31.05 -4.92
N ARG A 124 8.81 -30.04 -5.79
CA ARG A 124 9.95 -29.11 -5.67
C ARG A 124 9.95 -28.30 -4.37
N ARG A 125 8.78 -27.94 -3.82
CA ARG A 125 8.66 -27.23 -2.52
C ARG A 125 9.05 -28.15 -1.36
N ILE A 126 8.63 -29.41 -1.43
CA ILE A 126 8.97 -30.44 -0.44
C ILE A 126 10.49 -30.73 -0.49
N VAL A 127 11.06 -30.89 -1.69
CA VAL A 127 12.51 -31.07 -1.90
C VAL A 127 13.29 -29.86 -1.38
N SER A 128 12.80 -28.64 -1.62
CA SER A 128 13.38 -27.39 -1.10
C SER A 128 13.46 -27.39 0.44
N PHE A 129 12.36 -27.68 1.14
CA PHE A 129 12.33 -27.79 2.61
C PHE A 129 13.31 -28.85 3.13
N VAL A 130 13.35 -30.02 2.50
CA VAL A 130 14.22 -31.14 2.94
C VAL A 130 15.68 -30.84 2.63
N ALA A 131 15.99 -30.20 1.50
CA ALA A 131 17.33 -29.74 1.17
C ALA A 131 17.81 -28.69 2.18
N TYR A 132 16.95 -27.75 2.59
CA TYR A 132 17.27 -26.78 3.64
C TYR A 132 17.53 -27.47 5.00
N ASN A 133 16.73 -28.48 5.36
CA ASN A 133 17.00 -29.27 6.58
C ASN A 133 18.36 -30.00 6.50
N VAL A 134 18.62 -30.75 5.42
CA VAL A 134 19.84 -31.55 5.25
C VAL A 134 21.09 -30.68 5.11
N MET A 135 21.08 -29.74 4.15
CA MET A 135 22.26 -28.96 3.79
C MET A 135 22.48 -27.75 4.68
N ASP A 136 21.42 -27.12 5.21
CA ASP A 136 21.53 -25.87 5.96
C ASP A 136 21.37 -26.02 7.47
N LEU A 137 20.38 -26.78 7.95
CA LEU A 137 20.17 -26.98 9.39
C LEU A 137 21.07 -28.08 9.98
N HIS A 138 21.40 -29.11 9.20
CA HIS A 138 22.29 -30.21 9.62
C HIS A 138 23.71 -30.14 9.02
N LYS A 139 23.94 -29.38 7.94
CA LYS A 139 25.23 -29.28 7.21
C LYS A 139 25.74 -30.62 6.62
N TYR A 140 24.83 -31.50 6.20
CA TYR A 140 25.13 -32.75 5.48
C TYR A 140 25.05 -32.57 3.95
N LYS A 141 25.62 -33.53 3.22
CA LYS A 141 25.50 -33.63 1.76
C LYS A 141 24.26 -34.43 1.33
N TRP A 142 23.75 -34.12 0.14
CA TRP A 142 22.69 -34.87 -0.54
C TRP A 142 23.11 -35.11 -2.00
N ASP A 143 24.26 -35.76 -2.17
CA ASP A 143 24.84 -36.02 -3.48
C ASP A 143 23.88 -36.80 -4.40
N GLU A 144 23.00 -37.62 -3.81
CA GLU A 144 21.97 -38.40 -4.50
C GLU A 144 20.92 -37.52 -5.22
N LEU A 145 20.60 -36.33 -4.69
CA LEU A 145 19.72 -35.36 -5.34
C LEU A 145 20.39 -34.72 -6.55
N GLY A 146 21.71 -34.50 -6.49
CA GLY A 146 22.47 -34.01 -7.63
C GLY A 146 22.50 -35.03 -8.79
N ASP A 147 22.52 -36.33 -8.48
CA ASP A 147 22.44 -37.39 -9.48
C ASP A 147 21.01 -37.57 -10.02
N CYS A 148 19.99 -37.37 -9.18
CA CYS A 148 18.58 -37.33 -9.61
C CYS A 148 18.31 -36.15 -10.56
N ILE A 149 18.73 -34.93 -10.22
CA ILE A 149 18.62 -33.75 -11.09
C ILE A 149 19.38 -33.97 -12.41
N LEU A 150 20.58 -34.57 -12.35
CA LEU A 150 21.33 -34.95 -13.55
C LEU A 150 20.55 -35.94 -14.43
N SER A 151 19.88 -36.93 -13.85
CA SER A 151 19.03 -37.88 -14.57
C SER A 151 17.82 -37.18 -15.21
N LEU A 152 17.07 -36.37 -14.45
CA LEU A 152 15.89 -35.64 -14.91
C LEU A 152 16.22 -34.71 -16.09
N VAL A 153 17.30 -33.92 -16.00
CA VAL A 153 17.72 -33.00 -17.08
C VAL A 153 18.19 -33.75 -18.35
N ASN A 154 18.66 -35.00 -18.23
CA ASN A 154 18.99 -35.85 -19.38
C ASN A 154 17.78 -36.65 -19.94
N SER A 155 16.63 -36.63 -19.25
CA SER A 155 15.41 -37.28 -19.74
C SER A 155 14.77 -36.51 -20.91
N ASN A 156 13.77 -37.12 -21.55
CA ASN A 156 12.95 -36.45 -22.56
C ASN A 156 12.22 -35.23 -21.98
N GLU A 157 11.91 -35.24 -20.69
CA GLU A 157 11.16 -34.20 -19.97
C GLU A 157 12.12 -33.33 -19.14
N SER A 158 13.19 -32.81 -19.78
CA SER A 158 14.28 -32.11 -19.08
C SER A 158 13.85 -30.96 -18.16
N VAL A 159 12.66 -30.39 -18.43
CA VAL A 159 11.96 -29.38 -17.63
C VAL A 159 11.64 -29.85 -16.20
N LYS A 160 11.36 -31.15 -15.97
CA LYS A 160 11.22 -31.71 -14.61
C LYS A 160 12.46 -31.43 -13.76
N GLY A 161 13.65 -31.49 -14.36
CA GLY A 161 14.91 -31.14 -13.70
C GLY A 161 15.05 -29.65 -13.38
N PHE A 162 14.44 -28.76 -14.19
CA PHE A 162 14.37 -27.33 -13.90
C PHE A 162 13.44 -27.04 -12.72
N HIS A 163 12.23 -27.63 -12.68
CA HIS A 163 11.32 -27.48 -11.54
C HIS A 163 12.01 -27.85 -10.23
N VAL A 164 12.67 -29.01 -10.16
CA VAL A 164 13.36 -29.45 -8.93
C VAL A 164 14.50 -28.51 -8.53
N PHE A 165 15.20 -27.91 -9.49
CA PHE A 165 16.36 -27.06 -9.22
C PHE A 165 16.01 -25.63 -8.76
N ILE A 166 15.00 -24.97 -9.35
CA ILE A 166 14.82 -23.52 -9.11
C ILE A 166 14.48 -23.17 -7.66
N ASP A 167 13.77 -24.05 -6.95
CA ASP A 167 13.32 -23.80 -5.57
C ASP A 167 14.38 -24.21 -4.51
N LEU A 168 15.56 -24.69 -4.90
CA LEU A 168 16.61 -25.16 -3.96
C LEU A 168 17.24 -24.04 -3.11
N PRO A 169 17.67 -24.33 -1.87
CA PRO A 169 18.52 -23.44 -1.06
C PRO A 169 19.93 -23.28 -1.65
N GLN A 170 20.78 -22.50 -0.98
CA GLN A 170 22.21 -22.41 -1.30
C GLN A 170 22.85 -23.83 -1.21
N VAL A 171 23.51 -24.28 -2.29
CA VAL A 171 24.10 -25.62 -2.36
C VAL A 171 25.63 -25.58 -2.53
N TYR A 172 26.31 -26.66 -2.14
CA TYR A 172 27.76 -26.76 -2.23
C TYR A 172 28.26 -26.92 -3.67
N GLU A 173 29.48 -26.45 -3.95
CA GLU A 173 30.00 -26.35 -5.32
C GLU A 173 30.04 -27.70 -6.06
N GLU A 174 30.42 -28.79 -5.38
CA GLU A 174 30.49 -30.11 -6.02
C GLU A 174 29.10 -30.65 -6.43
N PHE A 175 28.01 -30.20 -5.78
CA PHE A 175 26.64 -30.55 -6.15
C PHE A 175 26.29 -29.97 -7.52
N ILE A 176 26.48 -28.65 -7.68
CA ILE A 176 26.13 -27.93 -8.92
C ILE A 176 27.00 -28.43 -10.09
N GLN A 177 28.30 -28.68 -9.84
CA GLN A 177 29.23 -29.14 -10.86
C GLN A 177 28.80 -30.44 -11.56
N LYS A 178 28.00 -31.32 -10.91
CA LYS A 178 27.46 -32.55 -11.50
C LYS A 178 26.61 -32.27 -12.76
N PHE A 179 25.67 -31.34 -12.67
CA PHE A 179 24.65 -31.11 -13.71
C PHE A 179 24.72 -29.75 -14.42
N MET A 180 25.48 -28.78 -13.90
CA MET A 180 25.59 -27.42 -14.46
C MET A 180 25.69 -27.35 -15.98
N LYS A 181 26.60 -28.14 -16.57
CA LYS A 181 26.90 -28.09 -18.01
C LYS A 181 25.73 -28.56 -18.87
N ILE A 182 25.02 -29.61 -18.45
CA ILE A 182 23.86 -30.13 -19.19
C ILE A 182 22.63 -29.29 -18.92
N MET A 183 22.45 -28.75 -17.71
CA MET A 183 21.36 -27.84 -17.37
C MET A 183 21.43 -26.54 -18.18
N PHE A 184 22.61 -25.93 -18.34
CA PHE A 184 22.77 -24.79 -19.25
C PHE A 184 22.55 -25.15 -20.72
N LYS A 185 22.99 -26.33 -21.17
CA LYS A 185 22.73 -26.80 -22.54
C LYS A 185 21.23 -26.93 -22.80
N LYS A 186 20.50 -27.58 -21.88
CA LYS A 186 19.05 -27.76 -21.97
C LYS A 186 18.26 -26.45 -21.83
N ALA A 187 18.63 -25.58 -20.89
CA ALA A 187 18.01 -24.27 -20.80
C ALA A 187 18.27 -23.43 -22.06
N THR A 188 19.47 -23.51 -22.66
CA THR A 188 19.74 -22.87 -23.97
C THR A 188 18.90 -23.48 -25.09
N GLU A 189 18.75 -24.82 -25.16
CA GLU A 189 17.91 -25.50 -26.17
C GLU A 189 16.44 -25.04 -26.13
N VAL A 190 15.89 -24.78 -24.94
CA VAL A 190 14.56 -24.19 -24.75
C VAL A 190 14.56 -22.69 -25.11
N LEU A 191 15.48 -21.92 -24.53
CA LEU A 191 15.52 -20.47 -24.68
C LEU A 191 15.66 -20.01 -26.13
N VAL A 192 16.40 -20.71 -27.00
CA VAL A 192 16.58 -20.29 -28.41
C VAL A 192 15.42 -20.69 -29.33
N ASN A 193 14.42 -21.45 -28.85
CA ASN A 193 13.28 -21.95 -29.64
C ASN A 193 11.91 -21.55 -29.04
N PRO A 194 11.63 -20.26 -28.77
CA PRO A 194 10.42 -19.84 -28.05
C PRO A 194 9.10 -20.30 -28.67
N GLU A 195 8.99 -20.36 -30.01
CA GLU A 195 7.80 -20.88 -30.71
C GLU A 195 7.49 -22.36 -30.41
N GLN A 196 8.51 -23.16 -30.08
CA GLN A 196 8.38 -24.60 -29.83
C GLN A 196 8.23 -24.93 -28.33
N SER A 197 8.73 -24.05 -27.46
CA SER A 197 8.69 -24.26 -26.00
C SER A 197 7.47 -23.65 -25.31
N GLY A 198 6.86 -22.60 -25.88
CA GLY A 198 5.79 -21.87 -25.18
C GLY A 198 6.31 -21.01 -24.03
N VAL A 199 5.38 -20.30 -23.35
CA VAL A 199 5.70 -19.28 -22.36
C VAL A 199 6.27 -19.91 -21.08
N GLU A 200 5.68 -21.02 -20.67
CA GLU A 200 5.88 -21.67 -19.37
C GLU A 200 7.29 -22.29 -19.27
N ASP A 201 7.69 -23.10 -20.26
CA ASP A 201 9.03 -23.70 -20.32
C ASP A 201 10.12 -22.64 -20.50
N TRP A 202 9.88 -21.61 -21.33
CA TRP A 202 10.84 -20.52 -21.55
C TRP A 202 11.05 -19.71 -20.27
N SER A 203 9.97 -19.38 -19.56
CA SER A 203 10.02 -18.73 -18.24
C SER A 203 10.82 -19.55 -17.23
N LEU A 204 10.55 -20.86 -17.16
CA LEU A 204 11.27 -21.76 -16.25
C LEU A 204 12.76 -21.96 -16.65
N ALA A 205 13.09 -21.94 -17.94
CA ALA A 205 14.47 -21.95 -18.42
C ALA A 205 15.22 -20.65 -18.07
N LEU A 206 14.57 -19.47 -18.18
CA LEU A 206 15.12 -18.20 -17.70
C LEU A 206 15.38 -18.23 -16.20
N GLN A 207 14.39 -18.65 -15.40
CA GLN A 207 14.51 -18.80 -13.94
C GLN A 207 15.68 -19.74 -13.58
N THR A 208 15.84 -20.84 -14.31
CA THR A 208 16.95 -21.80 -14.13
C THR A 208 18.31 -21.18 -14.44
N VAL A 209 18.46 -20.46 -15.55
CA VAL A 209 19.71 -19.76 -15.92
C VAL A 209 20.11 -18.74 -14.87
N VAL A 210 19.14 -17.98 -14.35
CA VAL A 210 19.40 -16.97 -13.31
C VAL A 210 19.69 -17.62 -11.95
N LYS A 211 18.95 -18.65 -11.54
CA LYS A 211 19.21 -19.40 -10.30
C LYS A 211 20.59 -20.04 -10.29
N LEU A 212 21.03 -20.65 -11.41
CA LEU A 212 22.41 -21.12 -11.58
C LEU A 212 23.42 -19.97 -11.40
N GLY A 213 23.15 -18.81 -12.03
CA GLY A 213 23.96 -17.61 -11.90
C GLY A 213 24.14 -17.14 -10.45
N ILE A 214 23.04 -17.05 -9.69
CA ILE A 214 23.02 -16.70 -8.26
C ILE A 214 23.88 -17.68 -7.47
N GLN A 215 23.58 -18.98 -7.59
CA GLN A 215 24.29 -20.05 -6.86
C GLN A 215 25.81 -20.02 -7.05
N PHE A 216 26.33 -19.52 -8.19
CA PHE A 216 27.79 -19.44 -8.39
C PHE A 216 28.49 -18.37 -7.55
N PHE A 217 27.84 -17.26 -7.20
CA PHE A 217 28.47 -16.21 -6.39
C PHE A 217 28.81 -16.70 -4.98
N ASP A 218 28.08 -17.71 -4.51
CA ASP A 218 28.28 -18.44 -3.26
C ASP A 218 29.32 -19.59 -3.34
N THR A 219 29.78 -19.96 -4.54
CA THR A 219 30.80 -21.01 -4.72
C THR A 219 32.24 -20.48 -4.69
N ARG A 220 33.23 -21.38 -4.63
CA ARG A 220 34.66 -21.03 -4.77
C ARG A 220 35.09 -20.95 -6.24
N MET A 221 34.16 -21.03 -7.20
CA MET A 221 34.46 -20.86 -8.62
C MET A 221 35.10 -19.49 -8.89
N LYS A 222 36.10 -19.47 -9.77
CA LYS A 222 36.81 -18.23 -10.11
C LYS A 222 35.85 -17.26 -10.81
N ARG A 223 35.72 -16.03 -10.27
CA ARG A 223 34.82 -14.96 -10.77
C ARG A 223 34.92 -14.71 -12.29
N ASN A 224 36.08 -14.92 -12.90
CA ASN A 224 36.25 -14.79 -14.36
C ASN A 224 35.59 -15.92 -15.17
N VAL A 225 35.53 -17.15 -14.64
CA VAL A 225 34.80 -18.28 -15.24
C VAL A 225 33.30 -18.02 -15.15
N ILE A 226 32.80 -17.66 -13.97
CA ILE A 226 31.39 -17.28 -13.74
C ILE A 226 30.99 -16.16 -14.71
N LYS A 227 31.75 -15.06 -14.74
CA LYS A 227 31.49 -13.91 -15.63
C LYS A 227 31.45 -14.31 -17.11
N LYS A 228 32.38 -15.16 -17.58
CA LYS A 228 32.41 -15.62 -18.98
C LYS A 228 31.18 -16.49 -19.30
N LEU A 229 30.84 -17.44 -18.42
CA LEU A 229 29.73 -18.35 -18.63
C LEU A 229 28.39 -17.60 -18.62
N MET A 230 28.15 -16.76 -17.61
CA MET A 230 26.91 -15.97 -17.53
C MET A 230 26.80 -14.93 -18.63
N SER A 231 27.91 -14.39 -19.15
CA SER A 231 27.87 -13.51 -20.32
C SER A 231 27.43 -14.23 -21.60
N PHE A 232 27.82 -15.50 -21.78
CA PHE A 232 27.35 -16.31 -22.91
C PHE A 232 25.85 -16.64 -22.79
N GLN A 233 25.40 -17.07 -21.61
CA GLN A 233 23.98 -17.36 -21.38
C GLN A 233 23.08 -16.12 -21.54
N LEU A 234 23.56 -14.95 -21.07
CA LEU A 234 22.86 -13.67 -21.26
C LEU A 234 22.80 -13.24 -22.73
N LEU A 235 23.79 -13.58 -23.57
CA LEU A 235 23.69 -13.33 -25.02
C LEU A 235 22.56 -14.16 -25.65
N ASN A 236 22.48 -15.46 -25.34
CA ASN A 236 21.43 -16.34 -25.86
C ASN A 236 20.01 -15.85 -25.49
N VAL A 237 19.83 -15.39 -24.24
CA VAL A 237 18.56 -14.81 -23.76
C VAL A 237 18.23 -13.53 -24.52
N LEU A 238 19.19 -12.64 -24.75
CA LEU A 238 18.95 -11.37 -25.45
C LEU A 238 18.68 -11.57 -26.94
N GLU A 239 19.31 -12.55 -27.57
CA GLU A 239 19.04 -12.92 -28.97
C GLU A 239 17.63 -13.50 -29.12
N SER A 240 17.19 -14.37 -28.20
CA SER A 240 15.79 -14.85 -28.20
C SER A 240 14.78 -13.77 -27.84
N ALA A 241 15.07 -12.89 -26.87
CA ALA A 241 14.18 -11.79 -26.53
C ALA A 241 14.04 -10.82 -27.70
N LYS A 242 15.13 -10.54 -28.42
CA LYS A 242 15.08 -9.79 -29.68
C LYS A 242 14.26 -10.53 -30.74
N LYS A 243 14.41 -11.86 -30.89
CA LYS A 243 13.59 -12.63 -31.85
C LYS A 243 12.10 -12.49 -31.55
N LEU A 244 11.69 -12.60 -30.27
CA LEU A 244 10.29 -12.41 -29.86
C LEU A 244 9.76 -11.02 -30.23
N VAL A 245 10.55 -9.97 -29.99
CA VAL A 245 10.23 -8.58 -30.32
C VAL A 245 10.20 -8.34 -31.85
N ASP A 246 11.18 -8.84 -32.59
CA ASP A 246 11.22 -8.77 -34.07
C ASP A 246 10.02 -9.48 -34.73
N MET A 247 9.42 -10.45 -34.03
CA MET A 247 8.19 -11.17 -34.45
C MET A 247 6.90 -10.54 -33.92
N GLY A 248 6.96 -9.40 -33.22
CA GLY A 248 5.79 -8.71 -32.65
C GLY A 248 5.16 -9.40 -31.43
N ASN A 249 5.81 -10.42 -30.86
CA ASN A 249 5.27 -11.24 -29.77
C ASN A 249 5.75 -10.74 -28.39
N GLU A 250 5.58 -9.45 -28.10
CA GLU A 250 6.01 -8.86 -26.82
C GLU A 250 5.21 -9.39 -25.62
N THR A 251 3.92 -9.74 -25.80
CA THR A 251 3.08 -10.27 -24.72
C THR A 251 3.62 -11.58 -24.13
N PHE A 252 4.35 -12.38 -24.92
CA PHE A 252 5.12 -13.53 -24.44
C PHE A 252 6.19 -13.09 -23.42
N LEU A 253 6.98 -12.06 -23.75
CA LEU A 253 8.05 -11.53 -22.90
C LEU A 253 7.50 -10.87 -21.63
N VAL A 254 6.37 -10.15 -21.73
CA VAL A 254 5.63 -9.57 -20.59
C VAL A 254 5.16 -10.67 -19.63
N ARG A 255 4.55 -11.77 -20.13
CA ARG A 255 4.15 -12.91 -19.29
C ARG A 255 5.36 -13.57 -18.61
N VAL A 256 6.42 -13.85 -19.37
CA VAL A 256 7.69 -14.40 -18.86
C VAL A 256 8.27 -13.54 -17.72
N LEU A 257 8.33 -12.22 -17.90
CA LEU A 257 8.90 -11.32 -16.89
C LEU A 257 8.02 -11.20 -15.64
N ARG A 258 6.69 -11.30 -15.79
CA ARG A 258 5.74 -11.33 -14.65
C ARG A 258 5.92 -12.60 -13.80
N ASP A 259 6.13 -13.76 -14.41
CA ASP A 259 6.46 -14.99 -13.68
C ASP A 259 7.87 -14.97 -13.09
N PHE A 260 8.81 -14.33 -13.78
CA PHE A 260 10.17 -14.14 -13.28
C PHE A 260 10.26 -13.19 -12.09
N GLU A 261 9.46 -12.11 -12.07
CA GLU A 261 9.30 -11.20 -10.92
C GLU A 261 8.84 -12.00 -9.68
N ARG A 262 7.74 -12.73 -9.81
CA ARG A 262 7.20 -13.62 -8.76
C ARG A 262 8.22 -14.65 -8.29
N PHE A 263 9.00 -15.22 -9.20
CA PHE A 263 10.10 -16.12 -8.87
C PHE A 263 11.19 -15.42 -8.04
N VAL A 264 11.71 -14.28 -8.51
CA VAL A 264 12.78 -13.54 -7.83
C VAL A 264 12.34 -13.03 -6.47
N SER A 265 11.16 -12.40 -6.39
CA SER A 265 10.58 -11.88 -5.15
C SER A 265 10.47 -12.99 -4.09
N ARG A 266 9.93 -14.15 -4.48
CA ARG A 266 9.87 -15.33 -3.61
C ARG A 266 11.26 -15.82 -3.20
N ASP A 267 12.13 -16.12 -4.15
CA ASP A 267 13.43 -16.76 -3.89
C ASP A 267 14.38 -15.88 -3.05
N MET A 268 14.35 -14.55 -3.30
CA MET A 268 15.03 -13.54 -2.48
C MET A 268 14.53 -13.55 -1.03
N ASN A 269 13.20 -13.64 -0.83
CA ASN A 269 12.59 -13.76 0.50
C ASN A 269 12.85 -15.12 1.17
N LEU A 270 13.09 -16.19 0.41
CA LEU A 270 13.48 -17.49 0.97
C LEU A 270 14.94 -17.53 1.43
N TYR A 271 15.86 -16.95 0.64
CA TYR A 271 17.31 -17.21 0.76
C TYR A 271 18.19 -15.98 0.98
N LYS A 272 17.63 -14.78 1.14
CA LYS A 272 18.34 -13.54 1.52
C LYS A 272 19.52 -13.22 0.60
N TYR A 273 19.22 -12.85 -0.64
CA TYR A 273 20.21 -12.50 -1.66
C TYR A 273 21.26 -11.49 -1.17
N SER A 274 22.51 -11.66 -1.63
CA SER A 274 23.60 -10.70 -1.40
C SER A 274 23.61 -9.59 -2.46
N GLU A 275 24.36 -8.51 -2.20
CA GLU A 275 24.61 -7.41 -3.14
C GLU A 275 25.04 -7.92 -4.52
N LEU A 276 25.91 -8.93 -4.55
CA LEU A 276 26.38 -9.54 -5.80
C LEU A 276 25.28 -10.30 -6.55
N HIS A 277 24.30 -10.87 -5.84
CA HIS A 277 23.18 -11.60 -6.42
C HIS A 277 22.18 -10.60 -7.02
N CYS A 278 21.81 -9.56 -6.26
CA CYS A 278 20.88 -8.53 -6.73
C CYS A 278 21.47 -7.68 -7.86
N TYR A 279 22.74 -7.29 -7.76
CA TYR A 279 23.46 -6.66 -8.87
C TYR A 279 23.49 -7.56 -10.12
N PHE A 280 23.69 -8.87 -9.95
CA PHE A 280 23.65 -9.82 -11.06
C PHE A 280 22.25 -9.90 -11.71
N VAL A 281 21.19 -10.08 -10.93
CA VAL A 281 19.82 -10.20 -11.47
C VAL A 281 19.36 -8.88 -12.09
N SER A 282 19.56 -7.74 -11.40
CA SER A 282 19.30 -6.40 -11.93
C SER A 282 20.00 -6.19 -13.28
N LYS A 283 21.29 -6.52 -13.36
CA LYS A 283 22.08 -6.41 -14.61
C LYS A 283 21.64 -7.38 -15.70
N PHE A 284 20.96 -8.48 -15.34
CA PHE A 284 20.37 -9.42 -16.29
C PHE A 284 19.11 -8.80 -16.91
N VAL A 285 18.13 -8.37 -16.09
CA VAL A 285 16.86 -7.80 -16.56
C VAL A 285 17.03 -6.43 -17.23
N ASN A 286 17.95 -5.60 -16.74
CA ASN A 286 18.29 -4.31 -17.36
C ASN A 286 18.90 -4.41 -18.76
N LYS A 287 19.34 -5.60 -19.20
CA LYS A 287 19.67 -5.82 -20.62
C LYS A 287 18.46 -6.25 -21.44
N ILE A 288 17.54 -7.02 -20.86
CA ILE A 288 16.30 -7.45 -21.54
C ILE A 288 15.45 -6.22 -21.86
N GLY A 289 15.25 -5.32 -20.90
CA GLY A 289 14.56 -4.03 -21.11
C GLY A 289 15.30 -3.04 -22.03
N LYS A 290 16.53 -3.36 -22.46
CA LYS A 290 17.33 -2.57 -23.43
C LYS A 290 17.47 -3.27 -24.79
N VAL A 291 16.69 -4.31 -25.05
CA VAL A 291 16.51 -4.88 -26.40
C VAL A 291 15.73 -3.87 -27.25
N ARG A 292 16.23 -3.58 -28.47
CA ARG A 292 15.57 -2.62 -29.38
C ARG A 292 14.20 -3.16 -29.82
N GLY A 293 13.18 -2.31 -29.74
CA GLY A 293 11.80 -2.63 -30.10
C GLY A 293 10.91 -3.05 -28.92
N VAL A 294 11.47 -3.14 -27.71
CA VAL A 294 10.73 -3.39 -26.47
C VAL A 294 9.85 -2.18 -26.10
N GLY A 295 8.55 -2.43 -25.86
CA GLY A 295 7.55 -1.46 -25.43
C GLY A 295 7.55 -1.18 -23.92
N THR A 296 6.55 -0.42 -23.46
CA THR A 296 6.52 0.15 -22.10
C THR A 296 6.30 -0.92 -21.03
N GLN A 297 5.33 -1.82 -21.19
CA GLN A 297 5.00 -2.89 -20.22
C GLN A 297 6.19 -3.76 -19.82
N THR A 298 7.08 -4.05 -20.78
CA THR A 298 8.32 -4.80 -20.51
C THR A 298 9.34 -3.96 -19.73
N LYS A 299 9.43 -2.66 -19.98
CA LYS A 299 10.28 -1.73 -19.20
C LYS A 299 9.74 -1.55 -17.79
N GLU A 300 8.44 -1.33 -17.63
CA GLU A 300 7.73 -1.28 -16.34
C GLU A 300 8.02 -2.52 -15.49
N LEU A 301 7.90 -3.73 -16.08
CA LEU A 301 8.24 -4.97 -15.39
C LEU A 301 9.73 -5.05 -15.02
N VAL A 302 10.64 -4.60 -15.88
CA VAL A 302 12.07 -4.52 -15.56
C VAL A 302 12.33 -3.53 -14.41
N THR A 303 11.65 -2.38 -14.38
CA THR A 303 11.68 -1.42 -13.27
C THR A 303 11.13 -2.05 -11.98
N LYS A 304 9.97 -2.72 -12.03
CA LYS A 304 9.36 -3.42 -10.89
C LYS A 304 10.26 -4.52 -10.33
N ILE A 305 10.94 -5.28 -11.18
CA ILE A 305 11.96 -6.26 -10.76
C ILE A 305 13.18 -5.56 -10.14
N ASN A 306 13.64 -4.43 -10.68
CA ASN A 306 14.72 -3.64 -10.06
C ASN A 306 14.32 -3.06 -8.69
N MET A 307 13.05 -2.67 -8.51
CA MET A 307 12.51 -2.15 -7.24
C MET A 307 12.52 -3.21 -6.13
N LEU A 308 12.47 -4.52 -6.45
CA LEU A 308 12.72 -5.58 -5.46
C LEU A 308 14.10 -5.44 -4.81
N PHE A 309 15.10 -4.95 -5.56
CA PHE A 309 16.46 -4.75 -5.06
C PHE A 309 16.64 -3.40 -4.37
N THR A 310 16.05 -2.29 -4.86
CA THR A 310 16.16 -1.01 -4.14
C THR A 310 15.51 -1.08 -2.74
N LYS A 311 14.42 -1.85 -2.60
CA LYS A 311 13.82 -2.24 -1.31
C LYS A 311 14.77 -3.06 -0.39
N GLN A 312 15.89 -3.57 -0.91
CA GLN A 312 16.91 -4.30 -0.15
C GLN A 312 18.22 -3.51 0.08
N TYR A 313 18.64 -2.63 -0.83
CA TYR A 313 19.92 -1.89 -0.71
C TYR A 313 19.81 -0.54 0.01
N HIS A 314 18.62 0.04 0.13
CA HIS A 314 18.35 1.10 1.12
C HIS A 314 17.90 0.49 2.45
N GLY A 315 18.82 -0.20 3.13
CA GLY A 315 18.53 -0.88 4.38
C GLY A 315 19.61 -1.79 4.94
N LYS A 316 20.81 -1.25 5.21
CA LYS A 316 21.58 -1.78 6.34
C LYS A 316 20.81 -1.32 7.57
N GLU A 317 20.23 -2.26 8.31
CA GLU A 317 18.99 -2.05 9.08
C GLU A 317 17.79 -1.98 8.13
N SER A 318 17.02 -3.09 8.05
CA SER A 318 15.95 -3.28 7.05
C SER A 318 14.83 -2.27 7.25
N LEU A 319 14.14 -1.84 6.18
CA LEU A 319 12.88 -1.08 6.28
C LEU A 319 11.89 -1.70 7.30
N ARG A 320 11.71 -3.02 7.23
CA ARG A 320 10.88 -3.76 8.20
C ARG A 320 11.56 -3.90 9.56
N GLY A 321 12.89 -3.97 9.63
CA GLY A 321 13.63 -4.00 10.90
C GLY A 321 13.55 -2.67 11.66
N TRP A 322 13.65 -1.55 10.94
CA TRP A 322 13.39 -0.20 11.44
C TRP A 322 11.93 -0.06 11.88
N TYR A 323 10.98 -0.52 11.08
CA TYR A 323 9.56 -0.43 11.41
C TYR A 323 9.18 -1.31 12.62
N ASP A 324 9.65 -2.56 12.68
CA ASP A 324 9.50 -3.47 13.82
C ASP A 324 10.24 -2.94 15.07
N HIS A 325 11.34 -2.18 14.90
CA HIS A 325 12.08 -1.52 16.00
C HIS A 325 11.38 -0.25 16.51
N LEU A 326 10.90 0.63 15.62
CA LEU A 326 10.12 1.81 15.99
C LEU A 326 8.81 1.41 16.69
N LYS A 327 8.21 0.27 16.30
CA LYS A 327 7.09 -0.37 17.02
C LYS A 327 7.46 -0.97 18.39
N SER A 328 8.75 -1.08 18.72
CA SER A 328 9.23 -1.52 20.03
C SER A 328 9.78 -0.39 20.91
N LEU A 329 9.66 0.87 20.46
CA LEU A 329 10.13 2.07 21.16
C LEU A 329 8.96 2.89 21.70
N SER A 330 9.21 3.69 22.74
CA SER A 330 8.24 4.69 23.21
C SER A 330 8.07 5.83 22.21
N LEU A 331 6.94 6.54 22.28
CA LEU A 331 6.64 7.71 21.42
C LEU A 331 7.77 8.75 21.49
N LEU A 332 8.32 8.95 22.69
CA LEU A 332 9.41 9.89 22.95
C LEU A 332 10.74 9.43 22.33
N GLU A 333 10.99 8.13 22.23
CA GLU A 333 12.18 7.59 21.54
C GLU A 333 12.04 7.68 20.02
N VAL A 334 10.85 7.39 19.48
CA VAL A 334 10.52 7.60 18.06
C VAL A 334 10.68 9.09 17.69
N LEU A 335 10.18 10.01 18.51
CA LEU A 335 10.35 11.45 18.27
C LEU A 335 11.81 11.91 18.38
N LYS A 336 12.62 11.35 19.30
CA LYS A 336 14.06 11.62 19.38
C LYS A 336 14.82 11.16 18.13
N ILE A 337 14.37 10.10 17.46
CA ILE A 337 14.94 9.65 16.19
C ILE A 337 14.63 10.64 15.08
N PHE A 338 13.40 11.15 14.98
CA PHE A 338 13.05 12.22 14.03
C PHE A 338 13.83 13.52 14.29
N ALA A 339 13.97 13.91 15.55
CA ALA A 339 14.72 15.10 15.99
C ALA A 339 16.26 14.96 15.88
N SER A 340 16.79 13.82 15.42
CA SER A 340 18.22 13.57 15.34
C SER A 340 18.79 14.03 13.99
N THR A 341 19.53 15.15 14.01
CA THR A 341 20.26 15.68 12.84
C THR A 341 21.41 14.78 12.37
N ASP A 342 21.81 13.79 13.17
CA ASP A 342 22.89 12.85 12.85
C ASP A 342 22.40 11.63 12.04
N LEU A 343 21.10 11.56 11.69
CA LEU A 343 20.49 10.46 10.94
C LEU A 343 20.08 10.88 9.52
N GLU A 344 20.12 9.92 8.58
CA GLU A 344 19.61 10.12 7.22
C GLU A 344 18.12 10.49 7.25
N ASP A 345 17.70 11.45 6.41
CA ASP A 345 16.31 11.94 6.34
C ASP A 345 15.29 10.81 6.12
N ARG A 346 15.69 9.70 5.51
CA ARG A 346 14.83 8.52 5.35
C ARG A 346 14.55 7.78 6.66
N ALA A 347 15.46 7.79 7.63
CA ALA A 347 15.20 7.29 8.98
C ALA A 347 14.29 8.23 9.77
N ARG A 348 14.46 9.54 9.56
CA ARG A 348 13.63 10.59 10.16
C ARG A 348 12.18 10.51 9.63
N ASP A 349 12.01 10.34 8.32
CA ASP A 349 10.70 10.17 7.65
C ASP A 349 9.96 8.92 8.15
N MET A 350 10.66 7.77 8.24
CA MET A 350 10.09 6.55 8.85
C MET A 350 9.65 6.78 10.30
N ALA A 351 10.42 7.52 11.09
CA ALA A 351 10.11 7.79 12.49
C ALA A 351 8.88 8.70 12.65
N ILE A 352 8.81 9.82 11.92
CA ILE A 352 7.66 10.74 12.03
C ILE A 352 6.37 10.11 11.48
N ARG A 353 6.43 9.30 10.42
CA ARG A 353 5.28 8.53 9.92
C ARG A 353 4.81 7.47 10.92
N GLN A 354 5.73 6.73 11.55
CA GLN A 354 5.34 5.76 12.58
C GLN A 354 4.79 6.44 13.84
N LEU A 355 5.27 7.64 14.19
CA LEU A 355 4.69 8.44 15.27
C LEU A 355 3.25 8.89 14.93
N ASN A 356 3.01 9.35 13.69
CA ASN A 356 1.69 9.73 13.21
C ASN A 356 0.69 8.56 13.31
N VAL A 357 1.09 7.36 12.88
CA VAL A 357 0.26 6.14 13.00
C VAL A 357 -0.09 5.83 14.46
N LEU A 358 0.88 5.84 15.39
CA LEU A 358 0.65 5.53 16.80
C LEU A 358 -0.29 6.55 17.47
N LEU A 359 -0.15 7.83 17.13
CA LEU A 359 -1.00 8.89 17.67
C LEU A 359 -2.41 8.89 17.03
N SER A 360 -2.53 8.51 15.76
CA SER A 360 -3.81 8.35 15.06
C SER A 360 -4.62 7.15 15.57
N ASP A 361 -3.97 6.01 15.84
CA ASP A 361 -4.61 4.88 16.54
C ASP A 361 -5.09 5.26 17.95
N HIS A 362 -4.48 6.28 18.58
CA HIS A 362 -4.95 6.82 19.86
C HIS A 362 -6.12 7.80 19.73
N THR A 363 -6.06 8.78 18.81
CA THR A 363 -7.19 9.70 18.55
C THR A 363 -8.43 8.94 18.09
N SER A 364 -8.27 7.86 17.31
CA SER A 364 -9.35 6.93 16.93
C SER A 364 -9.73 5.91 18.02
N LYS A 365 -9.23 6.06 19.25
CA LYS A 365 -9.58 5.29 20.45
C LYS A 365 -9.31 3.78 20.35
N ARG A 366 -8.39 3.37 19.45
CA ARG A 366 -7.91 1.98 19.32
C ARG A 366 -6.82 1.63 20.33
N VAL A 367 -6.06 2.63 20.78
CA VAL A 367 -4.97 2.50 21.76
C VAL A 367 -5.08 3.62 22.81
N GLU A 368 -4.88 3.29 24.09
CA GLU A 368 -4.76 4.30 25.15
C GLU A 368 -3.28 4.65 25.36
N ILE A 369 -2.94 5.95 25.24
CA ILE A 369 -1.60 6.49 25.48
C ILE A 369 -1.66 7.28 26.80
N GLU A 370 -0.66 7.12 27.68
CA GLU A 370 -0.61 7.93 28.89
C GLU A 370 -0.42 9.42 28.56
N ILE A 371 -1.26 10.27 29.13
CA ILE A 371 -1.18 11.75 29.04
C ILE A 371 0.19 12.26 29.56
N ALA A 372 0.85 11.49 30.42
CA ALA A 372 2.21 11.74 30.88
C ALA A 372 3.27 11.60 29.77
N GLU A 373 3.06 10.74 28.77
CA GLU A 373 3.91 10.65 27.58
C GLU A 373 3.63 11.80 26.60
N MET A 374 2.36 12.13 26.34
CA MET A 374 1.99 13.27 25.47
C MET A 374 2.69 14.57 25.88
N ARG A 375 2.70 14.88 27.19
CA ARG A 375 3.38 16.05 27.75
C ARG A 375 4.91 16.02 27.61
N GLN A 376 5.51 14.84 27.43
CA GLN A 376 6.95 14.70 27.13
C GLN A 376 7.26 14.92 25.65
N LEU A 377 6.29 14.72 24.75
CA LEU A 377 6.45 15.02 23.32
C LEU A 377 6.47 16.53 23.06
N GLN A 378 5.61 17.30 23.76
CA GLN A 378 5.39 18.73 23.48
C GLN A 378 6.69 19.55 23.30
N PRO A 379 7.69 19.54 24.22
CA PRO A 379 8.88 20.38 24.07
C PRO A 379 9.77 19.99 22.88
N LEU A 380 9.77 18.70 22.52
CA LEU A 380 10.57 18.18 21.41
C LEU A 380 9.88 18.41 20.06
N LEU A 381 8.55 18.32 20.00
CA LEU A 381 7.76 18.77 18.86
C LEU A 381 7.98 20.26 18.58
N MET A 382 7.98 21.11 19.63
CA MET A 382 8.29 22.52 19.47
C MET A 382 9.74 22.79 19.02
N SER A 383 10.68 21.88 19.30
CA SER A 383 12.04 21.95 18.77
C SER A 383 12.08 21.60 17.27
N CYS A 384 11.39 20.54 16.85
CA CYS A 384 11.31 20.14 15.44
C CYS A 384 10.55 21.17 14.58
N LEU A 385 9.47 21.76 15.10
CA LEU A 385 8.74 22.84 14.43
C LEU A 385 9.61 24.08 14.16
N LYS A 386 10.63 24.32 15.01
CA LYS A 386 11.60 25.42 14.90
C LYS A 386 12.91 25.01 14.19
N GLU A 387 13.03 23.76 13.75
CA GLU A 387 14.20 23.28 13.01
C GLU A 387 14.21 23.87 11.58
N GLN A 388 15.41 24.15 11.05
CA GLN A 388 15.59 24.72 9.71
C GLN A 388 16.11 23.67 8.74
N GLY A 389 15.57 23.67 7.51
CA GLY A 389 15.94 22.71 6.47
C GLY A 389 15.20 21.36 6.54
N VAL A 390 14.13 21.22 7.34
CA VAL A 390 13.27 20.02 7.34
C VAL A 390 12.55 19.88 5.99
N PRO A 391 12.70 18.75 5.26
CA PRO A 391 11.99 18.52 4.00
C PRO A 391 10.46 18.62 4.14
N TYR A 392 9.82 19.29 3.18
CA TYR A 392 8.38 19.61 3.21
C TYR A 392 7.47 18.39 3.42
N SER A 393 7.83 17.23 2.84
CA SER A 393 7.12 15.97 3.02
C SER A 393 7.13 15.45 4.47
N MET A 394 8.21 15.67 5.21
CA MET A 394 8.27 15.38 6.66
C MET A 394 7.59 16.47 7.49
N PHE A 395 7.70 17.74 7.08
CA PHE A 395 7.01 18.84 7.77
C PHE A 395 5.49 18.69 7.72
N LYS A 396 4.94 18.16 6.60
CA LYS A 396 3.52 17.78 6.52
C LYS A 396 3.11 16.79 7.61
N VAL A 397 3.83 15.67 7.73
CA VAL A 397 3.54 14.63 8.75
C VAL A 397 3.76 15.16 10.18
N LEU A 398 4.73 16.07 10.38
CA LEU A 398 4.93 16.74 11.67
C LEU A 398 3.72 17.61 12.07
N GLY A 399 3.07 18.28 11.12
CA GLY A 399 1.83 19.02 11.37
C GLY A 399 0.69 18.14 11.86
N GLU A 400 0.50 16.96 11.26
CA GLU A 400 -0.50 15.98 11.72
C GLU A 400 -0.17 15.40 13.09
N VAL A 401 1.10 15.07 13.35
CA VAL A 401 1.58 14.65 14.68
C VAL A 401 1.32 15.72 15.75
N VAL A 402 1.51 16.99 15.41
CA VAL A 402 1.18 18.12 16.29
C VAL A 402 -0.32 18.22 16.53
N ASN A 403 -1.17 18.03 15.50
CA ASN A 403 -2.63 17.98 15.67
C ASN A 403 -3.07 16.88 16.64
N HIS A 404 -2.53 15.65 16.54
CA HIS A 404 -2.91 14.57 17.44
C HIS A 404 -2.55 14.86 18.92
N VAL A 405 -1.36 15.43 19.18
CA VAL A 405 -0.96 15.83 20.55
C VAL A 405 -1.75 17.05 21.03
N ALA A 406 -2.09 17.98 20.13
CA ALA A 406 -2.93 19.13 20.44
C ALA A 406 -4.39 18.73 20.72
N TYR A 407 -4.94 17.72 20.03
CA TYR A 407 -6.29 17.22 20.27
C TYR A 407 -6.40 16.69 21.70
N GLU A 408 -5.49 15.80 22.10
CA GLU A 408 -5.49 15.27 23.47
C GLU A 408 -5.25 16.38 24.50
N MET A 409 -4.29 17.29 24.28
CA MET A 409 -3.95 18.32 25.27
C MET A 409 -5.01 19.44 25.39
N LEU A 410 -5.55 19.94 24.27
CA LEU A 410 -6.52 21.04 24.25
C LEU A 410 -7.94 20.53 24.54
N VAL A 411 -8.38 19.44 23.90
CA VAL A 411 -9.77 18.97 23.94
C VAL A 411 -9.99 17.96 25.06
N CYS A 412 -9.25 16.84 25.08
CA CYS A 412 -9.48 15.78 26.07
C CYS A 412 -9.03 16.15 27.49
N GLN A 413 -8.04 17.05 27.61
CA GLN A 413 -7.42 17.41 28.89
C GLN A 413 -7.72 18.85 29.35
N GLU A 414 -8.36 19.67 28.52
CA GLU A 414 -8.66 21.10 28.77
C GLU A 414 -7.39 21.91 29.19
N LYS A 415 -6.25 21.71 28.50
CA LYS A 415 -4.97 22.34 28.85
C LYS A 415 -4.36 23.15 27.72
N ARG A 416 -3.98 24.39 28.05
CA ARG A 416 -3.20 25.27 27.17
C ARG A 416 -1.87 24.63 26.74
N TRP A 417 -1.51 24.91 25.49
CA TRP A 417 -0.19 24.68 24.93
C TRP A 417 0.39 26.01 24.44
N ASP A 418 0.76 26.87 25.38
CA ASP A 418 1.26 28.22 25.13
C ASP A 418 2.40 28.27 24.10
N ASP A 419 3.37 27.33 24.17
CA ASP A 419 4.47 27.27 23.19
C ASP A 419 4.00 27.09 21.73
N LEU A 420 2.89 26.36 21.50
CA LEU A 420 2.35 26.11 20.16
C LEU A 420 1.64 27.35 19.62
N ARG A 421 0.82 28.01 20.46
CA ARG A 421 0.24 29.33 20.16
C ARG A 421 1.33 30.33 19.78
N ASP A 422 2.32 30.47 20.65
CA ASP A 422 3.39 31.46 20.50
C ASP A 422 4.28 31.15 19.29
N TYR A 423 4.40 29.88 18.90
CA TYR A 423 5.00 29.48 17.61
C TYR A 423 4.16 29.96 16.43
N VAL A 424 2.88 29.59 16.33
CA VAL A 424 2.05 29.96 15.17
C VAL A 424 1.95 31.49 15.05
N ALA A 425 1.70 32.19 16.16
CA ALA A 425 1.66 33.65 16.20
C ALA A 425 2.99 34.28 15.74
N SER A 426 4.13 33.93 16.38
CA SER A 426 5.42 34.55 16.06
C SER A 426 5.99 34.17 14.69
N GLN A 427 5.59 33.02 14.12
CA GLN A 427 6.04 32.58 12.81
C GLN A 427 5.13 33.04 11.65
N SER A 428 4.00 33.69 11.95
CA SER A 428 3.04 34.13 10.93
C SER A 428 3.64 35.10 9.90
N GLU A 429 4.48 36.04 10.32
CA GLU A 429 5.17 36.97 9.43
C GLU A 429 6.39 36.31 8.75
N THR A 430 7.28 35.69 9.54
CA THR A 430 8.63 35.27 9.09
C THR A 430 8.66 33.94 8.34
N GLU A 431 7.76 33.03 8.68
CA GLU A 431 7.74 31.62 8.24
C GLU A 431 6.29 31.22 7.88
N PHE A 432 5.54 32.16 7.26
CA PHE A 432 4.09 32.10 7.02
C PHE A 432 3.59 30.71 6.59
N GLN A 433 4.22 30.10 5.57
CA GLN A 433 3.81 28.81 5.03
C GLN A 433 3.83 27.71 6.10
N ARG A 434 4.79 27.72 7.02
CA ARG A 434 4.92 26.76 8.12
C ARG A 434 3.91 27.06 9.22
N ALA A 435 3.73 28.33 9.59
CA ALA A 435 2.78 28.76 10.60
C ALA A 435 1.33 28.45 10.19
N VAL A 436 0.93 28.86 8.98
CA VAL A 436 -0.43 28.66 8.46
C VAL A 436 -0.72 27.18 8.18
N TYR A 437 0.28 26.38 7.77
CA TYR A 437 0.10 24.94 7.60
C TYR A 437 -0.11 24.23 8.94
N VAL A 438 0.69 24.55 9.96
CA VAL A 438 0.49 24.01 11.32
C VAL A 438 -0.86 24.41 11.88
N PHE A 439 -1.35 25.62 11.60
CA PHE A 439 -2.71 26.04 11.95
C PHE A 439 -3.78 25.25 11.17
N GLN A 440 -3.63 25.04 9.86
CA GLN A 440 -4.55 24.20 9.06
C GLN A 440 -4.63 22.75 9.57
N CYS A 441 -3.54 22.22 10.14
CA CYS A 441 -3.54 20.91 10.77
C CYS A 441 -4.41 20.84 12.03
N LEU A 442 -4.72 21.95 12.72
CA LEU A 442 -5.55 21.98 13.92
C LEU A 442 -7.03 21.86 13.55
N THR A 443 -7.49 20.62 13.35
CA THR A 443 -8.84 20.29 12.90
C THR A 443 -9.84 20.07 14.03
N MET A 444 -9.47 20.36 15.28
CA MET A 444 -10.36 20.34 16.45
C MET A 444 -10.94 21.74 16.72
N GLN A 445 -12.11 21.82 17.34
CA GLN A 445 -12.67 23.10 17.82
C GLN A 445 -11.72 23.76 18.84
N LEU A 446 -11.36 25.02 18.62
CA LEU A 446 -10.44 25.79 19.47
C LEU A 446 -11.20 26.72 20.42
N ILE A 447 -11.72 26.15 21.51
CA ILE A 447 -12.61 26.83 22.50
C ILE A 447 -11.85 27.69 23.54
N ASP A 448 -10.61 28.11 23.24
CA ASP A 448 -9.82 28.94 24.13
C ASP A 448 -9.37 30.21 23.41
N ASP A 449 -10.03 31.33 23.71
CA ASP A 449 -9.67 32.69 23.28
C ASP A 449 -8.17 32.96 23.56
N GLY A 450 -7.67 32.44 24.69
CA GLY A 450 -6.25 32.52 25.08
C GLY A 450 -5.29 31.71 24.20
N PHE A 451 -5.80 30.94 23.23
CA PHE A 451 -5.07 30.35 22.11
C PHE A 451 -5.42 31.06 20.79
N LEU A 452 -6.70 31.32 20.52
CA LEU A 452 -7.17 31.78 19.22
C LEU A 452 -6.82 33.25 18.95
N ASP A 453 -7.09 34.17 19.88
CA ASP A 453 -6.89 35.62 19.64
C ASP A 453 -5.44 35.94 19.29
N PRO A 454 -4.41 35.48 20.05
CA PRO A 454 -3.02 35.85 19.76
C PRO A 454 -2.48 35.21 18.48
N VAL A 455 -3.07 34.09 18.03
CA VAL A 455 -2.81 33.56 16.69
C VAL A 455 -3.44 34.46 15.64
N MET A 456 -4.71 34.85 15.81
CA MET A 456 -5.44 35.63 14.81
C MET A 456 -4.96 37.08 14.69
N GLU A 457 -4.52 37.72 15.77
CA GLU A 457 -3.86 39.04 15.72
C GLU A 457 -2.68 39.08 14.74
N ASN A 458 -1.96 37.96 14.55
CA ASN A 458 -0.73 37.88 13.76
C ASN A 458 -0.92 37.14 12.42
N LEU A 459 -1.71 36.06 12.41
CA LEU A 459 -1.91 35.21 11.22
C LEU A 459 -2.93 35.79 10.25
N LEU A 460 -3.97 36.45 10.75
CA LEU A 460 -5.11 36.90 9.96
C LEU A 460 -4.76 38.06 8.99
N PRO A 461 -3.94 39.06 9.36
CA PRO A 461 -3.40 40.04 8.41
C PRO A 461 -2.52 39.40 7.33
N GLU A 462 -1.75 38.38 7.70
CA GLU A 462 -0.79 37.74 6.79
C GLU A 462 -1.46 36.80 5.79
N ILE A 463 -2.54 36.11 6.20
CA ILE A 463 -3.51 35.43 5.33
C ILE A 463 -4.14 36.47 4.38
N THR A 464 -4.68 37.57 4.94
CA THR A 464 -5.40 38.58 4.15
C THR A 464 -4.51 39.21 3.08
N THR A 465 -3.23 39.45 3.39
CA THR A 465 -2.22 39.94 2.42
C THR A 465 -1.91 38.90 1.33
N ARG A 466 -1.90 37.60 1.66
CA ARG A 466 -1.51 36.51 0.74
C ARG A 466 -2.68 35.89 -0.04
N LEU A 467 -3.93 36.24 0.29
CA LEU A 467 -5.10 36.01 -0.55
C LEU A 467 -5.13 36.87 -1.83
N GLU A 468 -4.21 37.82 -2.02
CA GLU A 468 -4.05 38.53 -3.29
C GLU A 468 -3.75 37.54 -4.43
N PRO A 469 -4.57 37.46 -5.49
CA PRO A 469 -4.47 36.38 -6.47
C PRO A 469 -3.20 36.50 -7.33
N PRO A 470 -2.40 35.41 -7.47
CA PRO A 470 -1.14 35.41 -8.21
C PRO A 470 -1.32 35.84 -9.66
N ARG A 471 -0.37 36.64 -10.16
CA ARG A 471 -0.40 37.23 -11.51
C ARG A 471 0.23 36.34 -12.59
N GLU A 472 0.94 35.30 -12.18
CA GLU A 472 1.72 34.41 -13.03
C GLU A 472 1.52 32.95 -12.60
N LEU A 473 1.45 32.04 -13.58
CA LEU A 473 1.34 30.59 -13.36
C LEU A 473 2.71 29.99 -13.00
N LEU A 474 3.25 30.38 -11.85
CA LEU A 474 4.44 29.77 -11.26
C LEU A 474 4.13 28.36 -10.73
N VAL A 475 5.09 27.45 -10.81
CA VAL A 475 4.98 26.07 -10.29
C VAL A 475 4.71 26.08 -8.77
N ASP A 476 5.43 26.92 -8.03
CA ASP A 476 5.25 27.08 -6.57
C ASP A 476 4.22 28.16 -6.19
N ASN A 477 2.98 27.99 -6.66
CA ASN A 477 1.83 28.78 -6.18
C ASN A 477 1.32 28.31 -4.78
N SER A 478 2.14 27.57 -4.01
CA SER A 478 1.76 27.04 -2.69
C SER A 478 1.36 28.11 -1.68
N CYS A 479 1.97 29.30 -1.76
CA CYS A 479 1.71 30.40 -0.81
C CYS A 479 0.25 30.88 -0.85
N TRP A 480 -0.35 31.02 -2.04
CA TRP A 480 -1.76 31.39 -2.18
C TRP A 480 -2.70 30.26 -1.74
N VAL A 481 -2.38 29.01 -2.10
CA VAL A 481 -3.16 27.83 -1.68
C VAL A 481 -3.19 27.71 -0.15
N LEU A 482 -2.03 27.88 0.51
CA LEU A 482 -1.92 27.90 1.96
C LEU A 482 -2.63 29.11 2.59
N ALA A 483 -2.65 30.28 1.94
CA ALA A 483 -3.45 31.41 2.40
C ALA A 483 -4.97 31.13 2.28
N PHE A 484 -5.42 30.49 1.20
CA PHE A 484 -6.83 30.12 1.01
C PHE A 484 -7.31 29.06 2.01
N ASN A 485 -6.52 28.00 2.20
CA ASN A 485 -6.83 26.95 3.18
C ASN A 485 -6.78 27.50 4.61
N GLY A 486 -5.81 28.38 4.91
CA GLY A 486 -5.73 29.08 6.20
C GLY A 486 -6.92 30.02 6.45
N ALA A 487 -7.35 30.76 5.43
CA ALA A 487 -8.54 31.61 5.47
C ALA A 487 -9.81 30.81 5.76
N PHE A 488 -9.96 29.64 5.13
CA PHE A 488 -11.06 28.72 5.41
C PHE A 488 -11.05 28.28 6.89
N CYS A 489 -9.91 27.75 7.38
CA CYS A 489 -9.81 27.32 8.78
C CYS A 489 -10.04 28.47 9.78
N ALA A 490 -9.54 29.67 9.50
CA ALA A 490 -9.75 30.85 10.36
C ALA A 490 -11.23 31.24 10.40
N ALA A 491 -11.91 31.30 9.25
CA ALA A 491 -13.33 31.63 9.20
C ALA A 491 -14.21 30.58 9.91
N VAL A 492 -13.92 29.28 9.74
CA VAL A 492 -14.65 28.19 10.40
C VAL A 492 -14.46 28.19 11.93
N HIS A 493 -13.28 28.57 12.43
CA HIS A 493 -13.04 28.73 13.87
C HIS A 493 -13.63 30.03 14.45
N LEU A 494 -13.78 31.09 13.66
CA LEU A 494 -14.20 32.42 14.12
C LEU A 494 -15.67 32.78 13.86
N ILE A 495 -16.43 31.96 13.13
CA ILE A 495 -17.84 32.25 12.75
C ILE A 495 -18.80 32.39 13.94
N GLU A 496 -18.42 31.87 15.12
CA GLU A 496 -19.21 31.96 16.36
C GLU A 496 -18.74 33.07 17.30
N ASP A 497 -17.65 33.78 16.97
CA ASP A 497 -17.11 34.86 17.79
C ASP A 497 -17.62 36.25 17.33
N PRO A 498 -18.41 36.97 18.15
CA PRO A 498 -18.91 38.32 17.83
C PRO A 498 -17.80 39.37 17.73
N GLY A 499 -16.61 39.12 18.29
CA GLY A 499 -15.43 39.97 18.14
C GLY A 499 -14.81 39.91 16.73
N TYR A 500 -14.94 38.77 16.04
CA TYR A 500 -14.33 38.53 14.74
C TYR A 500 -15.31 38.52 13.55
N THR A 501 -16.62 38.63 13.76
CA THR A 501 -17.66 38.61 12.69
C THR A 501 -17.31 39.52 11.50
N LYS A 502 -16.77 40.72 11.75
CA LYS A 502 -16.33 41.63 10.69
C LYS A 502 -15.15 41.06 9.88
N SER A 503 -14.15 40.49 10.54
CA SER A 503 -12.99 39.90 9.86
C SER A 503 -13.35 38.61 9.12
N VAL A 504 -14.28 37.80 9.65
CA VAL A 504 -14.86 36.65 8.95
C VAL A 504 -15.59 37.12 7.68
N LYS A 505 -16.40 38.17 7.75
CA LYS A 505 -17.04 38.81 6.59
C LYS A 505 -16.00 39.27 5.56
N GLU A 506 -14.98 40.03 5.97
CA GLU A 506 -13.94 40.54 5.08
C GLU A 506 -13.17 39.41 4.35
N ILE A 507 -12.80 38.35 5.08
CA ILE A 507 -12.02 37.23 4.54
C ILE A 507 -12.85 36.34 3.62
N ALA A 508 -14.10 36.03 3.99
CA ALA A 508 -14.98 35.21 3.16
C ALA A 508 -15.26 35.89 1.80
N HIS A 509 -15.48 37.22 1.80
CA HIS A 509 -15.57 37.98 0.54
C HIS A 509 -14.25 37.96 -0.23
N LYS A 510 -13.10 38.16 0.44
CA LYS A 510 -11.79 38.14 -0.23
C LYS A 510 -11.44 36.78 -0.85
N MET A 511 -11.82 35.67 -0.20
CA MET A 511 -11.70 34.31 -0.77
C MET A 511 -12.50 34.16 -2.07
N ILE A 512 -13.75 34.66 -2.09
CA ILE A 512 -14.64 34.61 -3.26
C ILE A 512 -14.10 35.50 -4.40
N ASP A 513 -13.70 36.72 -4.09
CA ASP A 513 -13.21 37.68 -5.08
C ASP A 513 -11.85 37.26 -5.67
N SER A 514 -10.95 36.72 -4.84
CA SER A 514 -9.65 36.19 -5.28
C SER A 514 -9.80 35.00 -6.26
N ILE A 515 -10.76 34.10 -5.98
CA ILE A 515 -11.09 33.01 -6.93
C ILE A 515 -11.77 33.55 -8.18
N ARG A 516 -12.64 34.57 -8.09
CA ARG A 516 -13.25 35.20 -9.26
C ARG A 516 -12.17 35.76 -10.19
N GLU A 517 -11.19 36.48 -9.65
CA GLU A 517 -10.08 37.04 -10.42
C GLU A 517 -9.16 35.95 -11.01
N LEU A 518 -8.92 34.83 -10.32
CA LEU A 518 -8.20 33.69 -10.90
C LEU A 518 -8.99 32.97 -12.02
N VAL A 519 -10.32 32.92 -11.92
CA VAL A 519 -11.20 32.39 -12.97
C VAL A 519 -11.23 33.33 -14.18
N GLU A 520 -11.32 34.64 -13.98
CA GLU A 520 -11.26 35.66 -15.04
C GLU A 520 -9.90 35.71 -15.75
N ARG A 521 -8.81 35.29 -15.07
CA ARG A 521 -7.47 35.08 -15.65
C ARG A 521 -7.27 33.68 -16.27
N GLU A 522 -8.30 32.83 -16.27
CA GLU A 522 -8.27 31.41 -16.68
C GLU A 522 -7.31 30.47 -15.89
N MET A 523 -6.72 30.95 -14.79
CA MET A 523 -5.70 30.28 -13.94
C MET A 523 -6.26 29.21 -12.99
N GLU A 524 -7.56 28.89 -13.10
CA GLU A 524 -8.32 28.08 -12.14
C GLU A 524 -7.94 26.59 -12.11
N VAL A 525 -7.57 25.99 -13.24
CA VAL A 525 -7.45 24.52 -13.42
C VAL A 525 -6.50 23.85 -12.43
N GLY A 526 -5.37 24.48 -12.13
CA GLY A 526 -4.37 23.98 -11.18
C GLY A 526 -4.54 24.57 -9.78
N ILE A 527 -4.42 25.89 -9.66
CA ILE A 527 -4.31 26.59 -8.37
C ILE A 527 -5.61 26.45 -7.54
N VAL A 528 -6.75 26.84 -8.12
CA VAL A 528 -8.04 26.84 -7.43
C VAL A 528 -8.50 25.40 -7.14
N ARG A 529 -8.28 24.47 -8.09
CA ARG A 529 -8.57 23.05 -7.88
C ARG A 529 -7.76 22.42 -6.75
N ARG A 530 -6.45 22.73 -6.63
CA ARG A 530 -5.62 22.24 -5.52
C ARG A 530 -6.15 22.75 -4.18
N ALA A 531 -6.45 24.04 -4.07
CA ALA A 531 -7.04 24.61 -2.85
C ALA A 531 -8.41 23.98 -2.50
N PHE A 532 -9.26 23.68 -3.48
CA PHE A 532 -10.50 22.95 -3.22
C PHE A 532 -10.26 21.48 -2.79
N ARG A 533 -9.30 20.75 -3.37
CA ARG A 533 -8.90 19.39 -2.92
C ARG A 533 -8.39 19.42 -1.46
N ASP A 534 -7.63 20.44 -1.09
CA ASP A 534 -7.14 20.62 0.29
C ASP A 534 -8.29 20.96 1.26
N VAL A 535 -9.20 21.88 0.90
CA VAL A 535 -10.39 22.21 1.71
C VAL A 535 -11.32 21.00 1.87
N GLU A 536 -11.49 20.15 0.84
CA GLU A 536 -12.23 18.87 0.98
C GLU A 536 -11.61 17.98 2.07
N THR A 537 -10.29 17.93 2.14
CA THR A 537 -9.54 17.13 3.13
C THR A 537 -9.65 17.73 4.53
N ILE A 538 -9.63 19.07 4.65
CA ILE A 538 -9.82 19.79 5.92
C ILE A 538 -11.25 19.57 6.44
N VAL A 539 -12.27 19.76 5.60
CA VAL A 539 -13.68 19.56 5.96
C VAL A 539 -13.91 18.14 6.48
N LYS A 540 -13.44 17.09 5.79
CA LYS A 540 -13.55 15.69 6.25
C LYS A 540 -13.02 15.47 7.67
N LYS A 541 -12.03 16.25 8.12
CA LYS A 541 -11.42 16.17 9.45
C LYS A 541 -12.08 17.08 10.51
N GLN A 542 -13.05 17.93 10.14
CA GLN A 542 -13.69 18.91 11.04
C GLN A 542 -15.20 18.66 11.28
N LEU A 543 -15.88 17.86 10.45
CA LEU A 543 -17.34 17.64 10.50
C LEU A 543 -17.92 17.32 11.89
N GLU A 544 -17.20 16.55 12.72
CA GLU A 544 -17.72 16.04 14.02
C GLU A 544 -18.14 17.14 15.00
N TRP A 545 -17.59 18.36 14.89
CA TRP A 545 -17.84 19.47 15.79
C TRP A 545 -18.55 20.67 15.14
N TYR A 546 -18.90 20.60 13.85
CA TYR A 546 -19.64 21.67 13.18
C TYR A 546 -21.02 21.88 13.82
N SER A 547 -21.28 23.10 14.30
CA SER A 547 -22.61 23.57 14.66
C SER A 547 -23.35 24.10 13.43
N THR A 548 -24.60 24.50 13.65
CA THR A 548 -25.41 25.31 12.73
C THR A 548 -24.63 26.47 12.11
N SER A 549 -23.73 27.12 12.86
CA SER A 549 -22.89 28.23 12.39
C SER A 549 -21.89 27.79 11.32
N GLN A 550 -21.10 26.75 11.58
CA GLN A 550 -20.12 26.24 10.60
C GLN A 550 -20.84 25.61 9.39
N TYR A 551 -21.96 24.92 9.59
CA TYR A 551 -22.78 24.39 8.48
C TYR A 551 -23.28 25.52 7.56
N ARG A 552 -23.96 26.54 8.12
CA ARG A 552 -24.44 27.72 7.37
C ARG A 552 -23.30 28.38 6.59
N PHE A 553 -22.16 28.63 7.25
CA PHE A 553 -20.99 29.25 6.64
C PHE A 553 -20.43 28.45 5.45
N VAL A 554 -20.16 27.16 5.65
CA VAL A 554 -19.58 26.33 4.59
C VAL A 554 -20.56 26.18 3.43
N LYS A 555 -21.86 25.99 3.70
CA LYS A 555 -22.91 25.93 2.66
C LYS A 555 -22.99 27.24 1.84
N GLY A 556 -23.03 28.39 2.52
CA GLY A 556 -23.03 29.70 1.88
C GLY A 556 -21.79 29.95 1.03
N LEU A 557 -20.60 29.68 1.58
CA LEU A 557 -19.34 29.83 0.85
C LEU A 557 -19.30 28.96 -0.41
N LEU A 558 -19.69 27.69 -0.31
CA LEU A 558 -19.75 26.77 -1.46
C LEU A 558 -20.73 27.26 -2.53
N TRP A 559 -21.91 27.76 -2.16
CA TRP A 559 -22.87 28.35 -3.09
C TRP A 559 -22.29 29.58 -3.82
N ARG A 560 -21.67 30.51 -3.08
CA ARG A 560 -21.04 31.70 -3.66
C ARG A 560 -19.91 31.35 -4.63
N LEU A 561 -19.06 30.38 -4.29
CA LEU A 561 -17.97 29.90 -5.15
C LEU A 561 -18.51 29.17 -6.39
N TYR A 562 -19.54 28.33 -6.23
CA TYR A 562 -20.17 27.60 -7.34
C TYR A 562 -20.90 28.55 -8.33
N ALA A 563 -21.40 29.70 -7.84
CA ALA A 563 -22.03 30.74 -8.66
C ALA A 563 -21.05 31.54 -9.54
N ILE A 564 -19.73 31.42 -9.34
CA ILE A 564 -18.73 32.12 -10.15
C ILE A 564 -18.84 31.71 -11.62
N LYS A 565 -19.02 32.72 -12.49
CA LYS A 565 -19.10 32.57 -13.94
C LYS A 565 -17.71 32.28 -14.51
N GLY A 566 -17.63 31.40 -15.51
CA GLY A 566 -16.37 30.99 -16.13
C GLY A 566 -15.61 29.85 -15.44
N MET A 567 -15.91 29.53 -14.17
CA MET A 567 -15.25 28.42 -13.45
C MET A 567 -15.55 27.08 -14.15
N LYS A 568 -14.51 26.29 -14.44
CA LYS A 568 -14.60 25.07 -15.25
C LYS A 568 -15.13 23.90 -14.43
N TRP A 569 -15.68 22.90 -15.13
CA TRP A 569 -16.41 21.79 -14.50
C TRP A 569 -15.59 21.03 -13.44
N GLY A 570 -14.28 20.81 -13.68
CA GLY A 570 -13.42 20.08 -12.75
C GLY A 570 -13.35 20.70 -11.34
N SER A 571 -13.32 22.03 -11.22
CA SER A 571 -13.30 22.69 -9.91
C SER A 571 -14.70 22.77 -9.30
N LYS A 572 -15.76 22.90 -10.12
CA LYS A 572 -17.15 22.78 -9.66
C LYS A 572 -17.48 21.40 -9.12
N MET A 573 -16.88 20.33 -9.67
CA MET A 573 -17.04 18.97 -9.18
C MET A 573 -16.45 18.78 -7.77
N VAL A 574 -15.32 19.44 -7.45
CA VAL A 574 -14.77 19.42 -6.09
C VAL A 574 -15.68 20.20 -5.12
N LEU A 575 -16.17 21.38 -5.51
CA LEU A 575 -17.17 22.12 -4.69
C LEU A 575 -18.43 21.28 -4.42
N TRP A 576 -18.90 20.53 -5.42
CA TRP A 576 -20.04 19.61 -5.27
C TRP A 576 -19.73 18.43 -4.34
N ARG A 577 -18.54 17.83 -4.43
CA ARG A 577 -18.04 16.81 -3.48
C ARG A 577 -18.02 17.36 -2.05
N ILE A 578 -17.45 18.54 -1.81
CA ILE A 578 -17.43 19.17 -0.48
C ILE A 578 -18.86 19.39 0.03
N ASN A 579 -19.77 19.91 -0.80
CA ASN A 579 -21.18 20.08 -0.43
C ASN A 579 -21.83 18.75 -0.03
N PHE A 580 -21.60 17.66 -0.78
CA PHE A 580 -22.13 16.33 -0.46
C PHE A 580 -21.54 15.77 0.85
N ILE A 581 -20.25 15.98 1.10
CA ILE A 581 -19.56 15.58 2.33
C ILE A 581 -20.13 16.32 3.55
N VAL A 582 -20.36 17.63 3.45
CA VAL A 582 -21.01 18.44 4.51
C VAL A 582 -22.46 17.97 4.73
N GLU A 583 -23.19 17.71 3.65
CA GLU A 583 -24.59 17.27 3.73
C GLU A 583 -24.76 15.87 4.35
N ARG A 584 -23.82 14.95 4.12
CA ARG A 584 -23.86 13.60 4.72
C ARG A 584 -23.25 13.55 6.13
N GLY A 585 -22.29 14.42 6.42
CA GLY A 585 -21.46 14.35 7.63
C GLY A 585 -21.92 15.19 8.82
N VAL A 586 -22.61 16.32 8.59
CA VAL A 586 -23.14 17.15 9.68
C VAL A 586 -24.47 16.59 10.18
N LYS A 587 -24.70 16.63 11.49
CA LYS A 587 -25.92 16.13 12.12
C LYS A 587 -27.16 16.90 11.64
N GLU A 588 -28.28 16.20 11.45
CA GLU A 588 -29.57 16.80 11.04
C GLU A 588 -30.03 17.97 11.93
N GLU A 589 -29.73 17.94 13.24
CA GLU A 589 -30.10 19.01 14.19
C GLU A 589 -29.40 20.35 13.93
N GLU A 590 -28.24 20.32 13.27
CA GLU A 590 -27.44 21.50 12.91
C GLU A 590 -27.67 21.96 11.45
N LYS A 591 -28.47 21.23 10.66
CA LYS A 591 -28.68 21.52 9.25
C LYS A 591 -29.72 22.62 9.05
N GLN A 592 -29.25 23.85 9.00
CA GLN A 592 -30.06 25.01 8.65
C GLN A 592 -29.42 25.70 7.44
N LEU A 593 -30.16 25.81 6.34
CA LEU A 593 -29.68 26.49 5.15
C LEU A 593 -29.73 28.02 5.34
N PRO A 594 -28.79 28.78 4.77
CA PRO A 594 -28.84 30.24 4.82
C PRO A 594 -30.11 30.80 4.18
N GLU A 595 -30.86 31.61 4.92
CA GLU A 595 -32.13 32.19 4.46
C GLU A 595 -31.94 33.47 3.61
N THR A 596 -30.87 34.24 3.87
CA THR A 596 -30.58 35.52 3.20
C THR A 596 -29.19 35.55 2.54
N GLU A 597 -28.91 36.61 1.79
CA GLU A 597 -27.62 36.81 1.13
C GLU A 597 -26.41 36.87 2.12
N PHE A 598 -26.66 37.20 3.39
CA PHE A 598 -25.65 37.41 4.43
C PHE A 598 -25.80 36.53 5.68
N ASP A 599 -26.92 35.83 5.84
CA ASP A 599 -27.23 34.92 6.97
C ASP A 599 -26.15 33.83 7.19
N TRP A 600 -25.48 33.38 6.13
CA TRP A 600 -24.34 32.45 6.20
C TRP A 600 -23.08 32.99 6.88
N LEU A 601 -23.04 34.27 7.26
CA LEU A 601 -21.93 34.90 7.98
C LEU A 601 -22.27 35.23 9.44
N ASN A 602 -23.35 34.66 9.98
CA ASN A 602 -23.87 34.97 11.32
C ASN A 602 -24.11 36.49 11.55
N LEU A 603 -24.44 37.20 10.48
CA LEU A 603 -24.80 38.61 10.52
C LEU A 603 -26.30 38.73 10.81
N HIS A 604 -26.65 39.21 12.01
CA HIS A 604 -27.97 39.79 12.23
C HIS A 604 -28.02 41.18 11.58
N ASP A 605 -29.12 41.48 10.88
CA ASP A 605 -29.40 42.79 10.29
C ASP A 605 -29.79 43.81 11.39
N ASP A 606 -28.83 44.13 12.27
CA ASP A 606 -28.94 45.11 13.35
C ASP A 606 -28.06 46.36 13.09
N ASP A 607 -27.63 46.56 11.84
CA ASP A 607 -27.22 47.86 11.27
C ASP A 607 -28.48 48.76 11.11
N GLY A 608 -29.12 49.05 12.25
CA GLY A 608 -30.32 49.89 12.35
C GLY A 608 -30.00 51.37 12.17
N ASP A 609 -29.60 51.77 10.96
CA ASP A 609 -29.39 53.17 10.55
C ASP A 609 -30.72 53.94 10.57
N GLY A 610 -31.11 54.36 11.77
CA GLY A 610 -32.36 55.07 12.07
C GLY A 610 -32.36 56.55 11.70
N ASP A 611 -32.05 56.86 10.45
CA ASP A 611 -32.36 58.14 9.78
C ASP A 611 -33.48 57.88 8.73
N GLY A 612 -34.44 58.77 8.49
CA GLY A 612 -34.62 60.11 9.04
C GLY A 612 -35.26 61.05 7.99
N ASP A 613 -36.59 61.06 7.95
CA ASP A 613 -37.47 61.96 7.16
C ASP A 613 -37.46 61.82 5.61
N GLY A 614 -38.64 61.89 4.96
CA GLY A 614 -38.76 62.01 3.50
C GLY A 614 -40.09 61.57 2.88
N ASP A 615 -41.14 62.39 2.96
CA ASP A 615 -42.44 62.10 2.33
C ASP A 615 -42.41 62.10 0.78
N GLY A 616 -43.29 61.33 0.14
CA GLY A 616 -43.46 61.34 -1.32
C GLY A 616 -44.58 60.43 -1.84
N ASP A 617 -45.80 60.97 -2.01
CA ASP A 617 -46.96 60.26 -2.55
C ASP A 617 -46.79 59.86 -4.04
N GLY A 618 -47.48 58.79 -4.47
CA GLY A 618 -47.57 58.41 -5.88
C GLY A 618 -48.47 57.18 -6.13
N ASP A 619 -49.68 57.43 -6.63
CA ASP A 619 -50.70 56.40 -6.89
C ASP A 619 -50.36 55.50 -8.11
N GLY A 620 -50.96 54.30 -8.17
CA GLY A 620 -50.77 53.34 -9.27
C GLY A 620 -51.65 52.11 -9.14
N ASP A 621 -52.88 52.21 -9.64
CA ASP A 621 -53.97 51.25 -9.41
C ASP A 621 -53.92 49.97 -10.31
N ASP A 622 -54.45 48.88 -9.72
CA ASP A 622 -55.42 47.91 -10.27
C ASP A 622 -55.13 46.90 -11.43
N ASP A 623 -55.82 45.76 -11.25
CA ASP A 623 -56.46 44.81 -12.18
C ASP A 623 -55.68 43.71 -12.98
N ASP A 624 -56.04 42.48 -12.57
CA ASP A 624 -56.52 41.32 -13.36
C ASP A 624 -55.62 40.52 -14.32
N GLY A 625 -55.72 39.18 -14.17
CA GLY A 625 -55.07 38.20 -15.06
C GLY A 625 -55.18 36.72 -14.68
N ASP A 626 -56.21 36.29 -13.94
CA ASP A 626 -56.53 34.86 -13.79
C ASP A 626 -57.09 34.30 -15.11
N ASP A 627 -56.68 33.08 -15.49
CA ASP A 627 -57.46 32.14 -16.31
C ASP A 627 -56.77 30.76 -16.20
N ASP A 628 -57.37 29.84 -15.42
CA ASP A 628 -57.04 28.42 -15.46
C ASP A 628 -57.64 27.77 -16.73
N ASP A 629 -57.04 26.68 -17.21
CA ASP A 629 -57.76 25.61 -17.89
C ASP A 629 -56.90 24.34 -17.90
N ASP A 630 -57.39 23.29 -17.23
CA ASP A 630 -56.84 21.93 -17.31
C ASP A 630 -57.21 21.28 -18.66
N ASP A 631 -56.44 20.29 -19.13
CA ASP A 631 -56.99 19.21 -19.96
C ASP A 631 -56.18 17.92 -19.75
N ASP A 632 -56.86 16.84 -19.37
CA ASP A 632 -56.27 15.56 -18.97
C ASP A 632 -55.73 14.75 -20.15
N GLY A 633 -54.79 13.83 -19.88
CA GLY A 633 -54.08 13.08 -20.92
C GLY A 633 -53.56 11.70 -20.51
N ASP A 634 -54.22 11.02 -19.57
CA ASP A 634 -53.95 9.61 -19.26
C ASP A 634 -54.35 8.70 -20.44
N ASP A 635 -53.48 7.73 -20.78
CA ASP A 635 -53.92 6.44 -21.33
C ASP A 635 -52.82 5.38 -21.08
N ASP A 636 -53.23 4.33 -20.36
CA ASP A 636 -52.47 3.23 -19.76
C ASP A 636 -51.59 2.39 -20.72
N GLY A 637 -50.64 1.60 -20.19
CA GLY A 637 -49.70 0.82 -21.03
C GLY A 637 -48.83 -0.28 -20.41
N ASP A 638 -49.12 -0.67 -19.16
CA ASP A 638 -48.83 -1.90 -18.37
C ASP A 638 -47.97 -3.09 -18.92
N ASP A 639 -47.39 -3.84 -17.94
CA ASP A 639 -46.85 -5.23 -17.98
C ASP A 639 -45.62 -5.51 -18.90
N ASP A 640 -44.75 -6.53 -18.81
CA ASP A 640 -44.44 -7.77 -18.02
C ASP A 640 -42.87 -7.83 -17.98
N ASP A 641 -42.06 -8.45 -17.09
CA ASP A 641 -42.14 -9.13 -15.76
C ASP A 641 -40.65 -9.31 -15.26
N ASP A 642 -40.34 -10.13 -14.24
CA ASP A 642 -39.04 -10.77 -13.89
C ASP A 642 -37.91 -9.99 -13.13
N ASP A 643 -38.04 -9.94 -11.79
CA ASP A 643 -37.07 -10.36 -10.73
C ASP A 643 -35.53 -10.38 -10.95
N GLY A 644 -34.78 -9.87 -9.96
CA GLY A 644 -33.30 -9.87 -9.93
C GLY A 644 -32.64 -9.55 -8.57
N ASP A 645 -32.98 -10.35 -7.55
CA ASP A 645 -32.66 -10.28 -6.10
C ASP A 645 -31.23 -9.83 -5.65
N ASP A 646 -31.19 -9.30 -4.42
CA ASP A 646 -30.11 -8.63 -3.65
C ASP A 646 -28.66 -9.17 -3.74
N GLY A 647 -27.69 -8.26 -3.50
CA GLY A 647 -26.29 -8.60 -3.22
C GLY A 647 -25.38 -7.40 -2.95
N ASP A 648 -25.07 -7.13 -1.67
CA ASP A 648 -24.04 -6.16 -1.26
C ASP A 648 -22.62 -6.65 -1.62
N ASP A 649 -21.72 -5.71 -1.90
CA ASP A 649 -20.29 -5.78 -1.52
C ASP A 649 -19.69 -4.35 -1.63
N ASP A 650 -19.22 -3.80 -0.51
CA ASP A 650 -18.39 -2.59 -0.47
C ASP A 650 -16.95 -2.92 -0.89
N ASP A 651 -16.28 -2.03 -1.65
CA ASP A 651 -14.81 -1.93 -1.68
C ASP A 651 -14.41 -0.54 -2.25
N ASP A 652 -14.06 0.41 -1.36
CA ASP A 652 -13.40 1.68 -1.70
C ASP A 652 -11.89 1.43 -1.97
N ASP A 653 -11.35 1.81 -3.14
CA ASP A 653 -9.89 1.80 -3.40
C ASP A 653 -9.47 2.72 -4.59
N ASP A 654 -9.87 4.01 -4.55
CA ASP A 654 -9.48 5.05 -5.54
C ASP A 654 -8.10 5.69 -5.20
N ASP A 655 -7.00 4.98 -5.50
CA ASP A 655 -5.61 5.50 -5.44
C ASP A 655 -5.23 6.26 -6.74
N ASP A 656 -5.58 7.55 -6.84
CA ASP A 656 -5.16 8.48 -7.90
C ASP A 656 -3.71 9.01 -7.66
N ASP A 657 -2.68 8.29 -8.12
CA ASP A 657 -1.28 8.78 -8.20
C ASP A 657 -1.10 9.70 -9.45
N ASP A 658 -1.31 11.02 -9.29
CA ASP A 658 -0.94 12.06 -10.27
C ASP A 658 0.62 12.24 -10.32
N ASP A 659 1.34 11.43 -11.11
CA ASP A 659 2.77 11.65 -11.46
C ASP A 659 2.88 12.75 -12.56
N ASP A 660 3.29 13.97 -12.19
CA ASP A 660 3.66 15.05 -13.14
C ASP A 660 5.15 14.90 -13.59
N ASP A 661 5.41 14.89 -14.90
CA ASP A 661 6.76 14.82 -15.49
C ASP A 661 7.49 16.20 -15.47
N ASP A 662 8.58 16.33 -14.71
CA ASP A 662 9.56 17.45 -14.82
C ASP A 662 10.80 17.01 -15.66
N ASP A 663 10.77 17.29 -16.96
CA ASP A 663 11.92 17.18 -17.88
C ASP A 663 12.73 18.51 -17.89
N ASP A 664 13.78 18.61 -17.06
CA ASP A 664 14.71 19.77 -17.06
C ASP A 664 15.82 19.61 -18.14
N ASP A 665 15.64 20.30 -19.26
CA ASP A 665 16.56 20.37 -20.42
C ASP A 665 17.65 21.45 -20.19
N ASP A 666 18.71 21.11 -19.45
CA ASP A 666 19.82 22.02 -19.09
C ASP A 666 20.86 22.14 -20.25
N ASP A 667 20.49 22.84 -21.33
CA ASP A 667 21.37 23.19 -22.48
C ASP A 667 21.97 24.60 -22.31
N ASP A 668 23.14 24.71 -21.67
CA ASP A 668 23.93 25.95 -21.62
C ASP A 668 25.37 25.75 -22.13
N GLY A 669 25.80 26.64 -23.04
CA GLY A 669 26.95 26.41 -23.92
C GLY A 669 28.15 27.33 -23.65
N GLY A 670 29.29 26.75 -23.24
CA GLY A 670 30.57 27.45 -23.02
C GLY A 670 31.83 26.61 -23.20
#